data_AF-A0A1D3L7X6-F1
#
_entry.id   AF-A0A1D3L7X6-F1
#
_cell.length_a   1.000
_cell.length_b   1.000
_cell.length_c   1.000
_cell.angle_alpha   90.00
_cell.angle_beta   90.00
_cell.angle_gamma   90.00
#
_symmetry.space_group_name_H-M   'P 1'
#
loop_
_entity.id
_entity.type
_entity.pdbx_description
1 polymer ?
#
loop_
_entity_poly.entity_id
_entity_poly.type
_entity_poly.pdbx_seq_one_letter_code
_entity_poly.pdbx_strand_id
1 'polypeptide(L)'
;VLKMTHDDDKNYHTISKNHEKSISDIRDKSSKIIQDFSKESDINNIKNELQKNISESQKHNSDINQYLSKIENIYNILKLNKIQKIIDKVKEYNDEIEKNNKKINDELRNSKTLIKKLEEDLNLKECQSKIKSTIDDNYVGECIKNITGLKTYILNEENNINTYFKNAEEYNKIVLLNFNNIEMADTKSQYILNIKTNNGTNSHDYNINELKGHKHKSNGYKDEADKNTKAIKKNKELFEKYKQDVTVLLNKYFALALKNKFDKTKTDSEQIIKEIKETHKNCISQSDKSEQKMNEIKNEQIHIEDEIANNDKSNKAILNIQLSVEPFETKFLKIKDIRKKSDGCLKETENIEKQISTLSIDSQETKLKENANEFDRIVTHFKNKLNTVNDKFKNEYLKVNEGFDNISNSINNVKNSTDENSLLDILNQTKEIYANIVSKKYYSYKYEAENIFRNISKLANSLNIQIKNSSGIDLLENINIAILPYLDSQKEDTLTFIPSPQRISETYTKISDSYNILLDILKKSQELHKKEQQTLNLILEFDRIVTHFKNKLNTVNDKFKNEYSKVNEGFDNISNSINNVKNSTDENLLLNILNQTKEIYDNIVSKKYYSYKYEAENIFKNISKLASSLNIQIQNSSGIDLHKNINIAILSYLDSQTEDMLTFIPSPQKTSETYTKISDSYNTLLDIFKKSQELQKKEQRTLNLILENRRLYEKIQATNELKGTLSDLKYKKEKILNEVKLLLHKSNELNKLSCNSQN
;
A
#
# COMPACT_ATOMS: atom_id res chain seq x y z
N VAL A 1 70.63 12.85 66.68
CA VAL A 1 72.00 12.84 66.08
C VAL A 1 72.98 12.81 67.23
N LEU A 2 73.85 11.80 67.32
CA LEU A 2 74.99 11.77 68.25
C LEU A 2 76.24 11.60 67.40
N LYS A 3 77.05 12.67 67.28
CA LYS A 3 78.40 12.61 66.73
C LYS A 3 79.31 12.08 67.84
N MET A 4 79.77 10.84 67.75
CA MET A 4 80.98 10.45 68.48
C MET A 4 82.15 11.16 67.80
N THR A 5 82.91 11.98 68.54
CA THR A 5 84.13 12.60 68.03
C THR A 5 85.24 11.54 67.93
N HIS A 6 86.08 11.63 66.90
CA HIS A 6 87.16 10.66 66.62
C HIS A 6 88.15 10.50 67.80
N ASP A 7 88.18 11.45 68.74
CA ASP A 7 88.95 11.39 69.98
C ASP A 7 88.42 10.37 71.00
N ASP A 8 87.13 10.06 71.03
CA ASP A 8 86.58 9.07 71.97
C ASP A 8 87.06 7.66 71.61
N ASP A 9 87.01 7.29 70.32
CA ASP A 9 87.43 5.97 69.81
C ASP A 9 88.94 5.73 70.00
N LYS A 10 89.75 6.79 69.87
CA LYS A 10 91.20 6.76 70.10
C LYS A 10 91.53 6.61 71.60
N ASN A 11 90.76 7.26 72.47
CA ASN A 11 90.84 7.05 73.92
C ASN A 11 90.43 5.62 74.30
N TYR A 12 89.35 5.07 73.72
CA TYR A 12 88.92 3.67 73.94
C TYR A 12 90.01 2.67 73.57
N HIS A 13 90.66 2.83 72.41
CA HIS A 13 91.73 1.92 71.99
C HIS A 13 93.00 2.05 72.84
N THR A 14 93.36 3.26 73.25
CA THR A 14 94.55 3.51 74.07
C THR A 14 94.37 2.98 75.49
N ILE A 15 93.18 3.16 76.08
CA ILE A 15 92.85 2.66 77.42
C ILE A 15 92.71 1.14 77.41
N SER A 16 92.11 0.53 76.37
CA SER A 16 92.04 -0.92 76.22
C SER A 16 93.43 -1.56 76.08
N LYS A 17 94.34 -0.97 75.29
CA LYS A 17 95.74 -1.42 75.20
C LYS A 17 96.48 -1.28 76.53
N ASN A 18 96.24 -0.19 77.26
CA ASN A 18 96.82 0.00 78.59
C ASN A 18 96.27 -1.02 79.59
N HIS A 19 94.98 -1.37 79.55
CA HIS A 19 94.39 -2.41 80.40
C HIS A 19 94.93 -3.81 80.08
N GLU A 20 95.06 -4.16 78.80
CA GLU A 20 95.61 -5.44 78.35
C GLU A 20 97.07 -5.59 78.79
N LYS A 21 97.85 -4.51 78.66
CA LYS A 21 99.24 -4.42 79.14
C LYS A 21 99.33 -4.49 80.67
N SER A 22 98.45 -3.81 81.40
CA SER A 22 98.41 -3.83 82.87
C SER A 22 97.99 -5.20 83.44
N ILE A 23 97.04 -5.89 82.81
CA ILE A 23 96.64 -7.26 83.20
C ILE A 23 97.78 -8.24 82.93
N SER A 24 98.49 -8.09 81.80
CA SER A 24 99.69 -8.87 81.50
C SER A 24 100.81 -8.59 82.50
N ASP A 25 101.08 -7.32 82.83
CA ASP A 25 102.12 -6.92 83.81
C ASP A 25 101.80 -7.42 85.23
N ILE A 26 100.53 -7.41 85.66
CA ILE A 26 100.12 -7.99 86.95
C ILE A 26 100.33 -9.51 86.96
N ARG A 27 99.99 -10.18 85.86
CA ARG A 27 100.17 -11.63 85.71
C ARG A 27 101.65 -12.03 85.69
N ASP A 28 102.48 -11.26 84.99
CA ASP A 28 103.93 -11.46 84.92
C ASP A 28 104.62 -11.15 86.24
N LYS A 29 104.28 -10.03 86.90
CA LYS A 29 104.80 -9.69 88.24
C LYS A 29 104.37 -10.72 89.30
N SER A 30 103.12 -11.18 89.27
CA SER A 30 102.63 -12.22 90.19
C SER A 30 103.30 -13.57 89.92
N SER A 31 103.57 -13.91 88.65
CA SER A 31 104.29 -15.14 88.30
C SER A 31 105.77 -15.08 88.68
N LYS A 32 106.40 -13.89 88.61
CA LYS A 32 107.78 -13.66 89.03
C LYS A 32 107.94 -13.72 90.56
N ILE A 33 106.95 -13.21 91.31
CA ILE A 33 106.82 -13.42 92.77
C ILE A 33 106.61 -14.90 93.12
N ILE A 34 106.00 -15.72 92.25
CA ILE A 34 105.90 -17.16 92.52
C ILE A 34 107.24 -17.89 92.22
N GLN A 35 108.04 -17.40 91.27
CA GLN A 35 109.34 -17.98 90.91
C GLN A 35 110.52 -17.57 91.82
N ASP A 36 110.56 -16.32 92.29
CA ASP A 36 111.68 -15.79 93.10
C ASP A 36 111.64 -16.26 94.58
N PHE A 37 110.55 -16.90 95.03
CA PHE A 37 110.32 -17.25 96.44
C PHE A 37 110.63 -18.72 96.81
N SER A 38 111.56 -19.38 96.08
CA SER A 38 112.10 -20.68 96.46
C SER A 38 113.28 -20.62 97.47
N LYS A 39 113.70 -19.42 97.91
CA LYS A 39 114.63 -19.22 99.06
C LYS A 39 114.27 -17.96 99.86
N GLU A 40 113.92 -18.16 101.14
CA GLU A 40 113.75 -17.22 102.28
C GLU A 40 113.40 -15.75 101.99
N SER A 41 112.12 -15.37 102.21
CA SER A 41 111.67 -13.97 102.32
C SER A 41 110.40 -13.84 103.21
N ASP A 42 110.20 -12.68 103.84
CA ASP A 42 109.26 -12.40 104.95
C ASP A 42 107.78 -12.27 104.49
N ILE A 43 106.86 -12.95 105.19
CA ILE A 43 105.44 -13.15 104.84
C ILE A 43 104.64 -11.83 104.77
N ASN A 44 105.04 -10.81 105.53
CA ASN A 44 104.30 -9.54 105.58
C ASN A 44 104.48 -8.67 104.33
N ASN A 45 105.61 -8.79 103.62
CA ASN A 45 105.82 -8.08 102.35
C ASN A 45 104.95 -8.69 101.23
N ILE A 46 104.84 -10.02 101.20
CA ILE A 46 103.99 -10.76 100.25
C ILE A 46 102.52 -10.32 100.35
N LYS A 47 102.01 -10.16 101.58
CA LYS A 47 100.63 -9.75 101.83
C LYS A 47 100.30 -8.34 101.33
N ASN A 48 101.21 -7.38 101.56
CA ASN A 48 100.99 -5.99 101.16
C ASN A 48 101.02 -5.81 99.63
N GLU A 49 101.89 -6.54 98.93
CA GLU A 49 102.02 -6.46 97.48
C GLU A 49 100.81 -7.10 96.77
N LEU A 50 100.30 -8.23 97.29
CA LEU A 50 99.06 -8.86 96.82
C LEU A 50 97.81 -7.98 97.06
N GLN A 51 97.71 -7.28 98.20
CA GLN A 51 96.61 -6.36 98.45
C GLN A 51 96.60 -5.14 97.50
N LYS A 52 97.77 -4.67 97.08
CA LYS A 52 97.90 -3.59 96.09
C LYS A 52 97.41 -4.03 94.71
N ASN A 53 97.77 -5.24 94.28
CA ASN A 53 97.32 -5.81 92.99
C ASN A 53 95.80 -6.12 92.98
N ILE A 54 95.21 -6.51 94.11
CA ILE A 54 93.75 -6.69 94.26
C ILE A 54 93.02 -5.35 94.16
N SER A 55 93.55 -4.29 94.77
CA SER A 55 92.96 -2.95 94.73
C SER A 55 93.01 -2.33 93.32
N GLU A 56 94.09 -2.55 92.57
CA GLU A 56 94.20 -2.13 91.16
C GLU A 56 93.23 -2.89 90.24
N SER A 57 93.05 -4.21 90.46
CA SER A 57 92.06 -5.01 89.72
C SER A 57 90.61 -4.58 89.99
N GLN A 58 90.30 -4.14 91.22
CA GLN A 58 88.97 -3.60 91.56
C GLN A 58 88.66 -2.27 90.86
N LYS A 59 89.67 -1.42 90.64
CA LYS A 59 89.50 -0.14 89.91
C LYS A 59 89.15 -0.35 88.44
N HIS A 60 89.84 -1.27 87.77
CA HIS A 60 89.59 -1.60 86.36
C HIS A 60 88.22 -2.26 86.11
N ASN A 61 87.71 -3.01 87.10
CA ASN A 61 86.36 -3.56 87.03
C ASN A 61 85.25 -2.46 87.09
N SER A 62 85.53 -1.32 87.74
CA SER A 62 84.63 -0.16 87.75
C SER A 62 84.52 0.50 86.37
N ASP A 63 85.64 0.63 85.65
CA ASP A 63 85.68 1.28 84.33
C ASP A 63 84.96 0.44 83.26
N ILE A 64 85.14 -0.89 83.28
CA ILE A 64 84.41 -1.82 82.39
C ILE A 64 82.89 -1.74 82.62
N ASN A 65 82.45 -1.70 83.88
CA ASN A 65 81.04 -1.55 84.22
C ASN A 65 80.49 -0.19 83.75
N GLN A 66 81.28 0.88 83.79
CA GLN A 66 80.88 2.19 83.29
C GLN A 66 80.72 2.21 81.76
N TYR A 67 81.58 1.51 81.02
CA TYR A 67 81.47 1.39 79.56
C TYR A 67 80.34 0.49 79.09
N LEU A 68 80.12 -0.64 79.78
CA LEU A 68 78.94 -1.49 79.55
C LEU A 68 77.64 -0.70 79.75
N SER A 69 77.59 0.16 80.79
CA SER A 69 76.45 1.04 81.04
C SER A 69 76.25 2.10 79.92
N LYS A 70 77.33 2.64 79.32
CA LYS A 70 77.24 3.55 78.17
C LYS A 70 76.74 2.86 76.89
N ILE A 71 77.23 1.66 76.59
CA ILE A 71 76.79 0.86 75.43
C ILE A 71 75.31 0.48 75.58
N GLU A 72 74.91 0.08 76.79
CA GLU A 72 73.52 -0.21 77.13
C GLU A 72 72.62 1.03 76.92
N ASN A 73 73.08 2.22 77.31
CA ASN A 73 72.35 3.46 77.11
C ASN A 73 72.20 3.83 75.62
N ILE A 74 73.25 3.68 74.80
CA ILE A 74 73.19 3.91 73.34
C ILE A 74 72.23 2.92 72.67
N TYR A 75 72.28 1.65 73.06
CA TYR A 75 71.36 0.62 72.58
C TYR A 75 69.90 0.98 72.90
N ASN A 76 69.63 1.46 74.12
CA ASN A 76 68.31 1.92 74.54
C ASN A 76 67.82 3.13 73.72
N ILE A 77 68.68 4.11 73.44
CA ILE A 77 68.34 5.26 72.58
C ILE A 77 68.00 4.82 71.15
N LEU A 78 68.76 3.90 70.56
CA LEU A 78 68.48 3.38 69.22
C LEU A 78 67.18 2.55 69.17
N LYS A 79 66.91 1.76 70.21
CA LYS A 79 65.64 1.02 70.40
C LYS A 79 64.45 1.99 70.45
N LEU A 80 64.54 3.04 71.27
CA LEU A 80 63.50 4.09 71.38
C LEU A 80 63.27 4.84 70.07
N ASN A 81 64.34 5.22 69.35
CA ASN A 81 64.21 5.90 68.05
C ASN A 81 63.54 5.02 66.98
N LYS A 82 63.77 3.70 67.00
CA LYS A 82 63.05 2.76 66.11
C LYS A 82 61.57 2.68 66.44
N ILE A 83 61.21 2.69 67.72
CA ILE A 83 59.81 2.68 68.17
C ILE A 83 59.12 4.00 67.79
N GLN A 84 59.80 5.14 67.95
CA GLN A 84 59.25 6.45 67.56
C GLN A 84 58.90 6.50 66.07
N LYS A 85 59.78 6.02 65.19
CA LYS A 85 59.49 5.94 63.75
C LYS A 85 58.28 5.05 63.41
N ILE A 86 58.05 4.01 64.20
CA ILE A 86 56.86 3.15 64.05
C ILE A 86 55.60 3.94 64.49
N ILE A 87 55.67 4.68 65.60
CA ILE A 87 54.57 5.54 66.08
C ILE A 87 54.20 6.59 65.04
N ASP A 88 55.19 7.28 64.47
CA ASP A 88 54.95 8.32 63.45
C ASP A 88 54.23 7.73 62.24
N LYS A 89 54.61 6.52 61.80
CA LYS A 89 53.93 5.82 60.71
C LYS A 89 52.51 5.36 61.07
N VAL A 90 52.29 4.93 62.31
CA VAL A 90 50.95 4.59 62.83
C VAL A 90 50.03 5.80 62.89
N LYS A 91 50.56 7.00 63.17
CA LYS A 91 49.79 8.26 63.10
C LYS A 91 49.33 8.55 61.66
N GLU A 92 50.23 8.44 60.69
CA GLU A 92 49.88 8.61 59.27
C GLU A 92 48.77 7.64 58.83
N TYR A 93 48.88 6.36 59.20
CA TYR A 93 47.82 5.37 58.89
C TYR A 93 46.48 5.72 59.55
N ASN A 94 46.49 6.22 60.79
CA ASN A 94 45.26 6.66 61.46
C ASN A 94 44.62 7.87 60.76
N ASP A 95 45.41 8.87 60.36
CA ASP A 95 44.91 10.05 59.66
C ASP A 95 44.31 9.69 58.30
N GLU A 96 44.94 8.75 57.57
CA GLU A 96 44.40 8.22 56.32
C GLU A 96 43.10 7.44 56.53
N ILE A 97 42.99 6.66 57.61
CA ILE A 97 41.74 5.96 57.95
C ILE A 97 40.62 6.98 58.22
N GLU A 98 40.85 8.00 59.04
CA GLU A 98 39.83 9.01 59.35
C GLU A 98 39.38 9.78 58.10
N LYS A 99 40.32 10.13 57.21
CA LYS A 99 40.02 10.79 55.95
C LYS A 99 39.16 9.93 55.03
N ASN A 100 39.48 8.64 54.91
CA ASN A 100 38.73 7.72 54.07
C ASN A 100 37.35 7.37 54.67
N ASN A 101 37.23 7.24 56.00
CA ASN A 101 35.93 7.04 56.67
C ASN A 101 34.96 8.21 56.40
N LYS A 102 35.45 9.46 56.39
CA LYS A 102 34.61 10.61 55.98
C LYS A 102 34.08 10.46 54.55
N LYS A 103 34.94 10.09 53.60
CA LYS A 103 34.53 9.86 52.21
C LYS A 103 33.54 8.70 52.06
N ILE A 104 33.76 7.59 52.78
CA ILE A 104 32.83 6.45 52.77
C ILE A 104 31.45 6.90 53.25
N ASN A 105 31.40 7.68 54.32
CA ASN A 105 30.13 8.20 54.86
C ASN A 105 29.41 9.11 53.86
N ASP A 106 30.13 9.95 53.12
CA ASP A 106 29.55 10.79 52.07
C ASP A 106 28.95 9.94 50.93
N GLU A 107 29.68 8.94 50.44
CA GLU A 107 29.20 8.05 49.37
C GLU A 107 28.00 7.18 49.82
N LEU A 108 28.04 6.70 51.06
CA LEU A 108 26.90 5.98 51.67
C LEU A 108 25.69 6.89 51.85
N ARG A 109 25.88 8.16 52.20
CA ARG A 109 24.80 9.15 52.30
C ARG A 109 24.19 9.47 50.93
N ASN A 110 25.03 9.62 49.90
CA ASN A 110 24.58 9.88 48.53
C ASN A 110 23.74 8.72 47.99
N SER A 111 24.25 7.48 48.10
CA SER A 111 23.50 6.29 47.68
C SER A 111 22.18 6.12 48.45
N LYS A 112 22.18 6.35 49.77
CA LYS A 112 20.96 6.29 50.59
C LYS A 112 19.93 7.35 50.21
N THR A 113 20.36 8.56 49.87
CA THR A 113 19.46 9.65 49.46
C THR A 113 18.73 9.29 48.16
N LEU A 114 19.43 8.68 47.21
CA LEU A 114 18.85 8.24 45.95
C LEU A 114 17.84 7.10 46.15
N ILE A 115 18.22 6.08 46.93
CA ILE A 115 17.32 4.96 47.28
C ILE A 115 16.07 5.46 47.99
N LYS A 116 16.22 6.43 48.90
CA LYS A 116 15.08 7.00 49.64
C LYS A 116 14.09 7.72 48.71
N LYS A 117 14.56 8.41 47.67
CA LYS A 117 13.67 9.00 46.65
C LYS A 117 12.84 7.94 45.92
N LEU A 118 13.43 6.78 45.63
CA LEU A 118 12.72 5.66 44.99
C LEU A 118 11.71 5.03 45.96
N GLU A 119 12.08 4.88 47.22
CA GLU A 119 11.21 4.35 48.29
C GLU A 119 10.02 5.29 48.57
N GLU A 120 10.22 6.60 48.48
CA GLU A 120 9.20 7.61 48.78
C GLU A 120 8.39 8.05 47.55
N ASP A 121 8.67 7.50 46.36
CA ASP A 121 7.95 7.84 45.14
C ASP A 121 6.46 7.53 45.26
N LEU A 122 5.64 8.58 45.17
CA LEU A 122 4.19 8.48 45.37
C LEU A 122 3.53 7.65 44.28
N ASN A 123 4.01 7.75 43.04
CA ASN A 123 3.43 7.01 41.91
C ASN A 123 3.70 5.51 42.06
N LEU A 124 4.90 5.13 42.51
CA LEU A 124 5.22 3.73 42.79
C LEU A 124 4.29 3.15 43.84
N LYS A 125 4.12 3.83 44.97
CA LYS A 125 3.24 3.37 46.06
C LYS A 125 1.78 3.27 45.61
N GLU A 126 1.28 4.29 44.93
CA GLU A 126 -0.10 4.33 44.49
C GLU A 126 -0.40 3.21 43.48
N CYS A 127 0.41 3.09 42.44
CA CYS A 127 0.24 2.05 41.42
C CYS A 127 0.46 0.64 42.00
N GLN A 128 1.33 0.43 43.00
CA GLN A 128 1.45 -0.86 43.68
C GLN A 128 0.19 -1.22 44.47
N SER A 129 -0.42 -0.25 45.16
CA SER A 129 -1.58 -0.49 46.02
C SER A 129 -2.83 -0.94 45.25
N LYS A 130 -3.03 -0.42 44.03
CA LYS A 130 -4.25 -0.64 43.24
C LYS A 130 -4.13 -1.77 42.19
N ILE A 131 -2.98 -2.43 42.07
CA ILE A 131 -2.79 -3.48 41.05
C ILE A 131 -3.73 -4.69 41.22
N LYS A 132 -4.28 -4.90 42.43
CA LYS A 132 -5.21 -5.99 42.74
C LYS A 132 -6.68 -5.55 42.79
N SER A 133 -6.98 -4.27 42.63
CA SER A 133 -8.35 -3.75 42.59
C SER A 133 -8.90 -3.74 41.17
N THR A 134 -10.21 -3.65 41.04
CA THR A 134 -10.86 -3.31 39.77
C THR A 134 -10.55 -1.85 39.44
N ILE A 135 -9.84 -1.62 38.34
CA ILE A 135 -9.38 -0.30 37.91
C ILE A 135 -9.77 -0.07 36.46
N ASP A 136 -10.20 1.16 36.15
CA ASP A 136 -10.57 1.55 34.79
C ASP A 136 -9.35 1.74 33.87
N ASP A 137 -9.62 1.76 32.56
CA ASP A 137 -8.58 1.87 31.53
C ASP A 137 -7.78 3.17 31.60
N ASN A 138 -8.40 4.27 32.04
CA ASN A 138 -7.71 5.56 32.16
C ASN A 138 -6.67 5.48 33.27
N TYR A 139 -7.03 4.90 34.41
CA TYR A 139 -6.13 4.70 35.54
C TYR A 139 -5.00 3.73 35.20
N VAL A 140 -5.27 2.67 34.43
CA VAL A 140 -4.22 1.75 33.91
C VAL A 140 -3.22 2.51 33.03
N GLY A 141 -3.72 3.36 32.12
CA GLY A 141 -2.87 4.18 31.25
C GLY A 141 -2.00 5.17 32.02
N GLU A 142 -2.56 5.81 33.05
CA GLU A 142 -1.84 6.74 33.93
C GLU A 142 -0.71 6.04 34.69
N CYS A 143 -0.99 4.87 35.27
CA CYS A 143 0.05 4.08 35.96
C CYS A 143 1.16 3.60 35.01
N ILE A 144 0.84 3.18 33.78
CA ILE A 144 1.87 2.83 32.78
C ILE A 144 2.79 4.02 32.54
N LYS A 145 2.22 5.22 32.32
CA LYS A 145 2.99 6.44 32.06
C LYS A 145 3.90 6.80 33.24
N ASN A 146 3.34 6.83 34.46
CA ASN A 146 4.08 7.24 35.65
C ASN A 146 5.20 6.25 36.01
N ILE A 147 4.93 4.94 35.96
CA ILE A 147 5.93 3.91 36.24
C ILE A 147 7.00 3.84 35.14
N THR A 148 6.66 4.12 33.88
CA THR A 148 7.64 4.24 32.80
C THR A 148 8.59 5.42 33.06
N GLY A 149 8.06 6.58 33.47
CA GLY A 149 8.87 7.73 33.86
C GLY A 149 9.84 7.39 35.00
N LEU A 150 9.38 6.67 36.02
CA LEU A 150 10.22 6.21 37.12
C LEU A 150 11.30 5.22 36.67
N LYS A 151 10.98 4.30 35.75
CA LYS A 151 11.96 3.37 35.17
C LYS A 151 13.07 4.12 34.42
N THR A 152 12.72 5.14 33.64
CA THR A 152 13.69 6.00 32.96
C THR A 152 14.58 6.76 33.96
N TYR A 153 13.99 7.28 35.03
CA TYR A 153 14.76 7.92 36.11
C TYR A 153 15.78 6.96 36.74
N ILE A 154 15.38 5.73 37.08
CA ILE A 154 16.27 4.71 37.64
C ILE A 154 17.42 4.39 36.68
N LEU A 155 17.15 4.24 35.38
CA LEU A 155 18.17 3.97 34.36
C LEU A 155 19.18 5.12 34.23
N ASN A 156 18.73 6.37 34.29
CA ASN A 156 19.60 7.53 34.21
C ASN A 156 20.52 7.65 35.45
N GLU A 157 20.02 7.27 36.62
CA GLU A 157 20.76 7.31 37.88
C GLU A 157 21.62 6.08 38.15
N GLU A 158 21.48 5.01 37.36
CA GLU A 158 22.20 3.75 37.54
C GLU A 158 23.72 3.93 37.51
N ASN A 159 24.23 4.79 36.61
CA ASN A 159 25.66 5.10 36.56
C ASN A 159 26.13 5.83 37.82
N ASN A 160 25.35 6.78 38.33
CA ASN A 160 25.71 7.57 39.50
C ASN A 160 25.76 6.70 40.76
N ILE A 161 24.74 5.87 40.99
CA ILE A 161 24.68 5.02 42.18
C ILE A 161 25.76 3.92 42.15
N ASN A 162 26.06 3.37 40.99
CA ASN A 162 27.14 2.40 40.83
C ASN A 162 28.51 3.00 41.13
N THR A 163 28.75 4.26 40.74
CA THR A 163 29.96 4.99 41.11
C THR A 163 30.06 5.19 42.63
N TYR A 164 28.97 5.61 43.31
CA TYR A 164 28.97 5.76 44.78
C TYR A 164 29.33 4.45 45.48
N PHE A 165 28.77 3.33 45.02
CA PHE A 165 29.10 2.01 45.57
C PHE A 165 30.56 1.62 45.35
N LYS A 166 31.08 1.83 44.13
CA LYS A 166 32.47 1.50 43.80
C LYS A 166 33.44 2.33 44.64
N ASN A 167 33.21 3.64 44.76
CA ASN A 167 34.04 4.53 45.55
C ASN A 167 34.06 4.13 47.03
N ALA A 168 32.88 3.85 47.61
CA ALA A 168 32.76 3.41 49.00
C ALA A 168 33.52 2.09 49.25
N GLU A 169 33.46 1.13 48.31
CA GLU A 169 34.21 -0.14 48.42
C GLU A 169 35.72 0.07 48.32
N GLU A 170 36.19 0.92 47.42
CA GLU A 170 37.61 1.24 47.26
C GLU A 170 38.18 1.93 48.51
N TYR A 171 37.50 2.95 49.04
CA TYR A 171 37.92 3.61 50.28
C TYR A 171 37.90 2.66 51.47
N ASN A 172 36.91 1.79 51.58
CA ASN A 172 36.82 0.83 52.69
C ASN A 172 37.93 -0.24 52.63
N LYS A 173 38.38 -0.63 51.43
CA LYS A 173 39.57 -1.49 51.25
C LYS A 173 40.84 -0.81 51.77
N ILE A 174 41.01 0.49 51.51
CA ILE A 174 42.16 1.26 52.01
C ILE A 174 42.14 1.35 53.54
N VAL A 175 40.97 1.57 54.13
CA VAL A 175 40.80 1.58 55.61
C VAL A 175 41.23 0.24 56.21
N LEU A 176 40.77 -0.89 55.65
CA LEU A 176 41.12 -2.22 56.14
C LEU A 176 42.62 -2.52 55.99
N LEU A 177 43.23 -2.10 54.87
CA LEU A 177 44.67 -2.24 54.65
C LEU A 177 45.48 -1.47 55.71
N ASN A 178 45.10 -0.21 55.96
CA ASN A 178 45.78 0.63 56.95
C ASN A 178 45.57 0.13 58.38
N PHE A 179 44.40 -0.43 58.70
CA PHE A 179 44.16 -1.14 59.95
C PHE A 179 45.14 -2.32 60.13
N ASN A 180 45.28 -3.18 59.13
CA ASN A 180 46.21 -4.31 59.17
C ASN A 180 47.67 -3.85 59.32
N ASN A 181 48.05 -2.73 58.69
CA ASN A 181 49.36 -2.12 58.84
C ASN A 181 49.62 -1.64 60.29
N ILE A 182 48.59 -1.12 60.98
CA ILE A 182 48.68 -0.73 62.40
C ILE A 182 48.82 -1.98 63.29
N GLU A 183 48.08 -3.06 63.03
CA GLU A 183 48.25 -4.33 63.79
C GLU A 183 49.65 -4.92 63.63
N MET A 184 50.20 -4.89 62.40
CA MET A 184 51.55 -5.35 62.12
C MET A 184 52.61 -4.45 62.79
N ALA A 185 52.40 -3.13 62.77
CA ALA A 185 53.27 -2.16 63.43
C ALA A 185 53.30 -2.36 64.95
N ASP A 186 52.15 -2.60 65.58
CA ASP A 186 52.07 -2.93 67.00
C ASP A 186 52.83 -4.23 67.31
N THR A 187 52.59 -5.30 66.56
CA THR A 187 53.29 -6.59 66.73
C THR A 187 54.81 -6.42 66.64
N LYS A 188 55.28 -5.64 65.64
CA LYS A 188 56.70 -5.33 65.45
C LYS A 188 57.28 -4.51 66.60
N SER A 189 56.51 -3.57 67.15
CA SER A 189 56.92 -2.76 68.30
C SER A 189 57.04 -3.61 69.58
N GLN A 190 56.09 -4.52 69.84
CA GLN A 190 56.11 -5.44 70.97
C GLN A 190 57.31 -6.39 70.91
N TYR A 191 57.65 -6.89 69.71
CA TYR A 191 58.85 -7.70 69.51
C TYR A 191 60.14 -6.94 69.84
N ILE A 192 60.27 -5.68 69.40
CA ILE A 192 61.43 -4.83 69.72
C ILE A 192 61.53 -4.60 71.23
N LEU A 193 60.39 -4.41 71.90
CA LEU A 193 60.31 -4.18 73.35
C LEU A 193 60.74 -5.41 74.17
N ASN A 194 60.31 -6.61 73.78
CA ASN A 194 60.57 -7.88 74.50
C ASN A 194 62.04 -8.34 74.51
N ILE A 195 62.91 -7.76 73.68
CA ILE A 195 64.35 -8.03 73.71
C ILE A 195 64.97 -7.29 74.93
N LYS A 196 65.05 -8.01 76.07
CA LYS A 196 65.56 -7.68 77.44
C LYS A 196 65.05 -6.37 78.10
N THR A 197 64.55 -6.47 79.33
CA THR A 197 64.12 -5.38 80.23
C THR A 197 65.30 -4.72 80.94
N ASN A 198 65.54 -3.43 80.69
CA ASN A 198 66.49 -2.61 81.45
C ASN A 198 65.75 -1.44 82.13
N ASN A 199 66.08 -1.20 83.40
CA ASN A 199 65.35 -0.36 84.38
C ASN A 199 65.48 1.16 84.18
N GLY A 200 65.21 1.66 82.96
CA GLY A 200 65.15 3.09 82.65
C GLY A 200 63.71 3.58 82.49
N THR A 201 63.05 3.90 83.60
CA THR A 201 61.64 4.32 83.69
C THR A 201 61.47 5.81 83.36
N ASN A 202 60.79 6.11 82.23
CA ASN A 202 59.85 7.23 82.01
C ASN A 202 59.52 7.41 80.51
N SER A 203 60.49 7.37 79.60
CA SER A 203 60.24 7.50 78.14
C SER A 203 59.72 6.21 77.50
N HIS A 204 60.06 5.04 78.07
CA HIS A 204 59.54 3.74 77.62
C HIS A 204 58.03 3.65 77.81
N ASP A 205 57.51 4.10 78.96
CA ASP A 205 56.09 4.01 79.29
C ASP A 205 55.24 4.93 78.41
N TYR A 206 55.74 6.13 78.07
CA TYR A 206 55.04 7.05 77.19
C TYR A 206 54.82 6.47 75.78
N ASN A 207 55.88 5.99 75.13
CA ASN A 207 55.78 5.43 73.76
C ASN A 207 54.94 4.14 73.71
N ILE A 208 55.01 3.32 74.76
CA ILE A 208 54.19 2.10 74.89
C ILE A 208 52.70 2.47 75.07
N ASN A 209 52.40 3.46 75.90
CA ASN A 209 51.03 3.92 76.12
C ASN A 209 50.44 4.59 74.87
N GLU A 210 51.24 5.34 74.11
CA GLU A 210 50.82 5.94 72.85
C GLU A 210 50.49 4.89 71.77
N LEU A 211 51.33 3.85 71.61
CA LEU A 211 51.03 2.72 70.71
C LEU A 211 49.78 1.94 71.14
N LYS A 212 49.62 1.66 72.44
CA LYS A 212 48.41 1.02 72.97
C LYS A 212 47.17 1.88 72.71
N GLY A 213 47.27 3.20 72.84
CA GLY A 213 46.20 4.15 72.52
C GLY A 213 45.81 4.09 71.05
N HIS A 214 46.78 4.10 70.14
CA HIS A 214 46.53 3.98 68.70
C HIS A 214 45.95 2.62 68.29
N LYS A 215 46.39 1.53 68.92
CA LYS A 215 45.82 0.19 68.72
C LYS A 215 44.38 0.08 69.22
N HIS A 216 44.09 0.63 70.40
CA HIS A 216 42.73 0.67 70.92
C HIS A 216 41.82 1.46 69.97
N LYS A 217 42.30 2.58 69.44
CA LYS A 217 41.58 3.37 68.42
C LYS A 217 41.37 2.57 67.12
N SER A 218 42.37 1.80 66.67
CA SER A 218 42.30 1.03 65.44
C SER A 218 41.32 -0.14 65.48
N ASN A 219 41.10 -0.76 66.65
CA ASN A 219 40.06 -1.79 66.80
C ASN A 219 38.67 -1.26 66.43
N GLY A 220 38.37 0.01 66.74
CA GLY A 220 37.13 0.65 66.32
C GLY A 220 36.99 0.79 64.79
N TYR A 221 38.10 0.93 64.08
CA TYR A 221 38.10 1.07 62.62
C TYR A 221 37.80 -0.23 61.87
N LYS A 222 38.18 -1.38 62.43
CA LYS A 222 37.80 -2.68 61.87
C LYS A 222 36.28 -2.87 61.94
N ASP A 223 35.69 -2.60 63.10
CA ASP A 223 34.25 -2.68 63.29
C ASP A 223 33.49 -1.69 62.37
N GLU A 224 34.04 -0.50 62.16
CA GLU A 224 33.50 0.50 61.24
C GLU A 224 33.58 0.03 59.78
N ALA A 225 34.71 -0.53 59.35
CA ALA A 225 34.88 -1.08 58.01
C ALA A 225 33.92 -2.26 57.73
N ASP A 226 33.68 -3.12 58.72
CA ASP A 226 32.70 -4.20 58.61
C ASP A 226 31.27 -3.68 58.52
N LYS A 227 30.93 -2.63 59.29
CA LYS A 227 29.63 -1.94 59.19
C LYS A 227 29.44 -1.31 57.82
N ASN A 228 30.47 -0.65 57.29
CA ASN A 228 30.44 -0.03 55.96
C ASN A 228 30.17 -1.08 54.88
N THR A 229 30.88 -2.22 54.92
CA THR A 229 30.67 -3.33 53.97
C THR A 229 29.21 -3.83 53.99
N LYS A 230 28.64 -4.02 55.19
CA LYS A 230 27.23 -4.41 55.35
C LYS A 230 26.26 -3.35 54.80
N ALA A 231 26.55 -2.07 55.04
CA ALA A 231 25.72 -0.97 54.55
C ALA A 231 25.74 -0.86 53.01
N ILE A 232 26.91 -0.98 52.37
CA ILE A 232 27.05 -0.99 50.91
C ILE A 232 26.22 -2.12 50.30
N LYS A 233 26.37 -3.35 50.84
CA LYS A 233 25.63 -4.52 50.36
C LYS A 233 24.12 -4.31 50.46
N LYS A 234 23.63 -3.84 51.60
CA LYS A 234 22.21 -3.56 51.82
C LYS A 234 21.66 -2.51 50.84
N ASN A 235 22.41 -1.44 50.59
CA ASN A 235 22.00 -0.40 49.65
C ASN A 235 21.94 -0.93 48.20
N LYS A 236 22.92 -1.75 47.78
CA LYS A 236 22.91 -2.43 46.47
C LYS A 236 21.67 -3.32 46.31
N GLU A 237 21.38 -4.16 47.30
CA GLU A 237 20.21 -5.05 47.29
C GLU A 237 18.88 -4.27 47.22
N LEU A 238 18.76 -3.16 47.95
CA LEU A 238 17.57 -2.31 47.92
C LEU A 238 17.37 -1.65 46.55
N PHE A 239 18.42 -1.11 45.94
CA PHE A 239 18.33 -0.47 44.62
C PHE A 239 17.91 -1.48 43.54
N GLU A 240 18.53 -2.66 43.50
CA GLU A 240 18.16 -3.71 42.56
C GLU A 240 16.72 -4.21 42.77
N LYS A 241 16.28 -4.31 44.04
CA LYS A 241 14.89 -4.64 44.34
C LYS A 241 13.92 -3.62 43.73
N TYR A 242 14.15 -2.32 43.91
CA TYR A 242 13.26 -1.29 43.34
C TYR A 242 13.25 -1.31 41.80
N LYS A 243 14.41 -1.53 41.18
CA LYS A 243 14.53 -1.70 39.72
C LYS A 243 13.69 -2.88 39.21
N GLN A 244 13.71 -4.00 39.93
CA GLN A 244 12.88 -5.17 39.63
C GLN A 244 11.39 -4.91 39.89
N ASP A 245 11.04 -4.32 41.04
CA ASP A 245 9.66 -4.02 41.42
C ASP A 245 8.97 -3.12 40.40
N VAL A 246 9.65 -2.06 39.93
CA VAL A 246 9.17 -1.16 38.87
C VAL A 246 8.92 -1.92 37.57
N THR A 247 9.84 -2.81 37.18
CA THR A 247 9.71 -3.59 35.94
C THR A 247 8.56 -4.60 36.01
N VAL A 248 8.44 -5.32 37.12
CA VAL A 248 7.36 -6.29 37.35
C VAL A 248 6.00 -5.59 37.38
N LEU A 249 5.91 -4.44 38.07
CA LEU A 249 4.68 -3.67 38.16
C LEU A 249 4.24 -3.15 36.78
N LEU A 250 5.17 -2.61 36.01
CA LEU A 250 4.91 -2.13 34.65
C LEU A 250 4.38 -3.25 33.74
N ASN A 251 5.00 -4.44 33.79
CA ASN A 251 4.53 -5.60 33.03
C ASN A 251 3.11 -6.03 33.42
N LYS A 252 2.76 -5.97 34.72
CA LYS A 252 1.41 -6.28 35.19
C LYS A 252 0.37 -5.29 34.66
N TYR A 253 0.67 -3.99 34.67
CA TYR A 253 -0.24 -2.98 34.10
C TYR A 253 -0.39 -3.10 32.58
N PHE A 254 0.68 -3.42 31.85
CA PHE A 254 0.56 -3.73 30.42
C PHE A 254 -0.30 -4.96 30.14
N ALA A 255 -0.15 -6.03 30.93
CA ALA A 255 -0.99 -7.22 30.82
C ALA A 255 -2.46 -6.90 31.13
N LEU A 256 -2.72 -6.04 32.12
CA LEU A 256 -4.08 -5.61 32.46
C LEU A 256 -4.70 -4.75 31.35
N ALA A 257 -3.94 -3.82 30.76
CA ALA A 257 -4.38 -3.01 29.62
C ALA A 257 -4.76 -3.87 28.41
N LEU A 258 -3.95 -4.91 28.12
CA LEU A 258 -4.23 -5.87 27.05
C LEU A 258 -5.49 -6.69 27.36
N LYS A 259 -5.65 -7.14 28.61
CA LYS A 259 -6.83 -7.88 29.04
C LYS A 259 -8.11 -7.04 28.88
N ASN A 260 -8.12 -5.81 29.37
CA ASN A 260 -9.29 -4.94 29.27
C ASN A 260 -9.69 -4.67 27.82
N LYS A 261 -8.71 -4.40 26.93
CA LYS A 261 -8.97 -4.25 25.49
C LYS A 261 -9.53 -5.52 24.86
N PHE A 262 -8.98 -6.68 25.24
CA PHE A 262 -9.46 -7.97 24.75
C PHE A 262 -10.90 -8.24 25.19
N ASP A 263 -11.20 -8.06 26.48
CA ASP A 263 -12.55 -8.27 27.04
C ASP A 263 -13.59 -7.34 26.39
N LYS A 264 -13.22 -6.08 26.14
CA LYS A 264 -14.05 -5.13 25.40
C LYS A 264 -14.30 -5.58 23.96
N THR A 265 -13.23 -5.93 23.23
CA THR A 265 -13.33 -6.40 21.84
C THR A 265 -14.17 -7.68 21.72
N LYS A 266 -14.06 -8.58 22.70
CA LYS A 266 -14.88 -9.78 22.80
C LYS A 266 -16.36 -9.44 22.97
N THR A 267 -16.68 -8.56 23.91
CA THR A 267 -18.05 -8.07 24.16
C THR A 267 -18.65 -7.41 22.92
N ASP A 268 -17.90 -6.52 22.27
CA ASP A 268 -18.34 -5.84 21.04
C ASP A 268 -18.60 -6.86 19.90
N SER A 269 -17.75 -7.88 19.78
CA SER A 269 -17.92 -8.94 18.78
C SER A 269 -19.13 -9.83 19.06
N GLU A 270 -19.39 -10.16 20.33
CA GLU A 270 -20.59 -10.89 20.76
C GLU A 270 -21.88 -10.12 20.43
N GLN A 271 -21.88 -8.80 20.61
CA GLN A 271 -22.99 -7.92 20.23
C GLN A 271 -23.22 -7.90 18.71
N ILE A 272 -22.15 -7.79 17.90
CA ILE A 272 -22.25 -7.85 16.44
C ILE A 272 -22.80 -9.21 15.98
N ILE A 273 -22.34 -10.31 16.57
CA ILE A 273 -22.85 -11.66 16.28
C ILE A 273 -24.35 -11.74 16.55
N LYS A 274 -24.82 -11.19 17.68
CA LYS A 274 -26.24 -11.14 18.02
C LYS A 274 -27.05 -10.37 16.97
N GLU A 275 -26.57 -9.21 16.53
CA GLU A 275 -27.22 -8.38 15.51
C GLU A 275 -27.28 -9.08 14.14
N ILE A 276 -26.23 -9.80 13.74
CA ILE A 276 -26.21 -10.58 12.50
C ILE A 276 -27.26 -11.71 12.56
N LYS A 277 -27.33 -12.44 13.68
CA LYS A 277 -28.33 -13.50 13.88
C LYS A 277 -29.76 -12.97 13.83
N GLU A 278 -30.01 -11.81 14.43
CA GLU A 278 -31.33 -11.17 14.40
C GLU A 278 -31.70 -10.69 12.99
N THR A 279 -30.75 -10.11 12.27
CA THR A 279 -30.92 -9.69 10.88
C THR A 279 -31.19 -10.87 9.95
N HIS A 280 -30.49 -11.99 10.13
CA HIS A 280 -30.74 -13.23 9.41
C HIS A 280 -32.18 -13.72 9.63
N LYS A 281 -32.65 -13.75 10.88
CA LYS A 281 -34.03 -14.16 11.21
C LYS A 281 -35.07 -13.28 10.52
N ASN A 282 -34.84 -11.97 10.47
CA ASN A 282 -35.71 -11.03 9.75
C ASN A 282 -35.67 -11.26 8.23
N CYS A 283 -34.49 -11.51 7.65
CA CYS A 283 -34.32 -11.79 6.23
C CYS A 283 -35.11 -13.05 5.81
N ILE A 284 -35.01 -14.14 6.60
CA ILE A 284 -35.77 -15.36 6.36
C ILE A 284 -37.29 -15.10 6.44
N SER A 285 -37.76 -14.41 7.48
CA SER A 285 -39.19 -14.09 7.62
C SER A 285 -39.75 -13.29 6.44
N GLN A 286 -39.00 -12.30 5.93
CA GLN A 286 -39.43 -11.50 4.78
C GLN A 286 -39.35 -12.28 3.47
N SER A 287 -38.33 -13.14 3.33
CA SER A 287 -38.21 -14.08 2.20
C SER A 287 -39.42 -15.01 2.15
N ASP A 288 -39.81 -15.60 3.28
CA ASP A 288 -40.96 -16.51 3.36
C ASP A 288 -42.28 -15.80 3.02
N LYS A 289 -42.49 -14.58 3.55
CA LYS A 289 -43.66 -13.75 3.19
C LYS A 289 -43.71 -13.42 1.70
N SER A 290 -42.56 -13.09 1.11
CA SER A 290 -42.46 -12.75 -0.31
C SER A 290 -42.74 -13.98 -1.18
N GLU A 291 -42.16 -15.13 -0.82
CA GLU A 291 -42.38 -16.41 -1.49
C GLU A 291 -43.85 -16.85 -1.44
N GLN A 292 -44.49 -16.72 -0.28
CA GLN A 292 -45.92 -17.01 -0.10
C GLN A 292 -46.79 -16.12 -1.00
N LYS A 293 -46.58 -14.80 -0.97
CA LYS A 293 -47.35 -13.86 -1.80
C LYS A 293 -47.12 -14.06 -3.31
N MET A 294 -45.92 -14.48 -3.69
CA MET A 294 -45.58 -14.82 -5.08
C MET A 294 -46.32 -16.09 -5.53
N ASN A 295 -46.38 -17.11 -4.66
CA ASN A 295 -47.09 -18.35 -4.95
C ASN A 295 -48.61 -18.14 -5.03
N GLU A 296 -49.16 -17.22 -4.23
CA GLU A 296 -50.56 -16.78 -4.35
C GLU A 296 -50.82 -16.19 -5.75
N ILE A 297 -49.99 -15.24 -6.21
CA ILE A 297 -50.12 -14.63 -7.56
C ILE A 297 -49.95 -15.67 -8.68
N LYS A 298 -49.03 -16.63 -8.53
CA LYS A 298 -48.80 -17.68 -9.53
C LYS A 298 -49.98 -18.67 -9.65
N ASN A 299 -50.71 -18.89 -8.55
CA ASN A 299 -51.82 -19.84 -8.50
C ASN A 299 -53.18 -19.20 -8.83
N GLU A 300 -53.28 -17.88 -8.96
CA GLU A 300 -54.47 -17.20 -9.50
C GLU A 300 -54.62 -17.51 -10.99
N GLN A 301 -55.52 -18.44 -11.32
CA GLN A 301 -55.92 -18.71 -12.70
C GLN A 301 -56.92 -17.66 -13.18
N ILE A 302 -56.61 -16.99 -14.29
CA ILE A 302 -57.55 -16.10 -14.98
C ILE A 302 -58.30 -16.94 -16.01
N HIS A 303 -59.57 -17.27 -15.72
CA HIS A 303 -60.47 -17.95 -16.66
C HIS A 303 -61.53 -16.96 -17.18
N ILE A 304 -61.77 -16.97 -18.49
CA ILE A 304 -62.95 -16.33 -19.08
C ILE A 304 -63.94 -17.44 -19.43
N GLU A 305 -65.09 -17.44 -18.76
CA GLU A 305 -66.17 -18.42 -18.98
C GLU A 305 -67.14 -18.02 -20.11
N ASP A 306 -67.02 -16.80 -20.64
CA ASP A 306 -67.92 -16.24 -21.66
C ASP A 306 -67.40 -16.53 -23.09
N GLU A 307 -68.18 -17.30 -23.87
CA GLU A 307 -67.84 -17.71 -25.24
C GLU A 307 -67.68 -16.53 -26.21
N ILE A 308 -68.36 -15.39 -25.98
CA ILE A 308 -68.26 -14.20 -26.87
C ILE A 308 -66.95 -13.43 -26.59
N ALA A 309 -66.49 -13.45 -25.34
CA ALA A 309 -65.24 -12.83 -24.93
C ALA A 309 -64.02 -13.70 -25.23
N ASN A 310 -64.18 -15.00 -25.53
CA ASN A 310 -63.13 -15.93 -25.96
C ASN A 310 -62.72 -15.71 -27.43
N ASN A 311 -62.27 -14.50 -27.74
CA ASN A 311 -61.73 -14.12 -29.04
C ASN A 311 -60.23 -13.90 -28.98
N ASP A 312 -59.57 -13.87 -30.15
CA ASP A 312 -58.12 -13.73 -30.28
C ASP A 312 -57.56 -12.52 -29.52
N LYS A 313 -58.33 -11.43 -29.39
CA LYS A 313 -57.89 -10.22 -28.70
C LYS A 313 -57.82 -10.44 -27.18
N SER A 314 -58.83 -11.09 -26.59
CA SER A 314 -58.85 -11.45 -25.18
C SER A 314 -57.82 -12.54 -24.85
N ASN A 315 -57.68 -13.56 -25.71
CA ASN A 315 -56.70 -14.62 -25.52
C ASN A 315 -55.26 -14.08 -25.61
N LYS A 316 -55.00 -13.11 -26.48
CA LYS A 316 -53.70 -12.42 -26.55
C LYS A 316 -53.46 -11.52 -25.35
N ALA A 317 -54.50 -10.93 -24.75
CA ALA A 317 -54.38 -10.19 -23.50
C ALA A 317 -54.08 -11.11 -22.31
N ILE A 318 -54.74 -12.26 -22.20
CA ILE A 318 -54.44 -13.29 -21.18
C ILE A 318 -53.01 -13.81 -21.34
N LEU A 319 -52.60 -14.12 -22.58
CA LEU A 319 -51.24 -14.55 -22.86
C LEU A 319 -50.22 -13.46 -22.46
N ASN A 320 -50.49 -12.19 -22.75
CA ASN A 320 -49.64 -11.08 -22.33
C ASN A 320 -49.60 -10.91 -20.80
N ILE A 321 -50.71 -11.15 -20.10
CA ILE A 321 -50.76 -11.15 -18.62
C ILE A 321 -49.92 -12.32 -18.08
N GLN A 322 -50.09 -13.53 -18.60
CA GLN A 322 -49.29 -14.71 -18.23
C GLN A 322 -47.79 -14.51 -18.50
N LEU A 323 -47.43 -13.96 -19.67
CA LEU A 323 -46.06 -13.59 -20.04
C LEU A 323 -45.48 -12.47 -19.15
N SER A 324 -46.32 -11.60 -18.58
CA SER A 324 -45.87 -10.58 -17.61
C SER A 324 -45.71 -11.12 -16.19
N VAL A 325 -46.19 -12.34 -15.90
CA VAL A 325 -45.87 -13.08 -14.67
C VAL A 325 -44.60 -13.93 -14.81
N GLU A 326 -44.14 -14.25 -16.02
CA GLU A 326 -42.91 -15.00 -16.30
C GLU A 326 -41.62 -14.42 -15.63
N PRO A 327 -41.44 -13.08 -15.52
CA PRO A 327 -40.33 -12.48 -14.76
C PRO A 327 -40.36 -12.76 -13.25
N PHE A 328 -41.43 -13.35 -12.70
CA PHE A 328 -41.49 -13.73 -11.29
C PHE A 328 -40.65 -14.97 -10.99
N GLU A 329 -40.40 -15.84 -11.97
CA GLU A 329 -39.57 -17.03 -11.81
C GLU A 329 -38.08 -16.67 -11.63
N THR A 330 -37.62 -15.65 -12.36
CA THR A 330 -36.31 -15.03 -12.15
C THR A 330 -36.21 -14.29 -10.82
N LYS A 331 -37.31 -13.71 -10.30
CA LYS A 331 -37.33 -13.16 -8.94
C LYS A 331 -37.31 -14.25 -7.86
N PHE A 332 -37.92 -15.42 -8.10
CA PHE A 332 -37.91 -16.58 -7.20
C PHE A 332 -36.49 -17.15 -7.01
N LEU A 333 -35.73 -17.26 -8.11
CA LEU A 333 -34.32 -17.62 -8.08
C LEU A 333 -33.50 -16.64 -7.25
N LYS A 334 -33.75 -15.33 -7.39
CA LYS A 334 -33.08 -14.29 -6.60
C LYS A 334 -33.39 -14.38 -5.10
N ILE A 335 -34.63 -14.67 -4.71
CA ILE A 335 -35.02 -14.87 -3.31
C ILE A 335 -34.31 -16.09 -2.71
N LYS A 336 -34.30 -17.22 -3.43
CA LYS A 336 -33.56 -18.43 -3.00
C LYS A 336 -32.05 -18.19 -2.89
N ASP A 337 -31.47 -17.42 -3.81
CA ASP A 337 -30.06 -17.03 -3.74
C ASP A 337 -29.76 -16.15 -2.52
N ILE A 338 -30.65 -15.20 -2.20
CA ILE A 338 -30.52 -14.36 -0.99
C ILE A 338 -30.57 -15.24 0.27
N ARG A 339 -31.50 -16.20 0.32
CA ARG A 339 -31.62 -17.16 1.43
C ARG A 339 -30.34 -17.98 1.62
N LYS A 340 -29.84 -18.57 0.53
CA LYS A 340 -28.60 -19.38 0.54
C LYS A 340 -27.39 -18.57 0.98
N LYS A 341 -27.28 -17.31 0.56
CA LYS A 341 -26.22 -16.40 1.01
C LYS A 341 -26.37 -16.06 2.49
N SER A 342 -27.58 -15.78 2.95
CA SER A 342 -27.87 -15.48 4.35
C SER A 342 -27.56 -16.66 5.27
N ASP A 343 -27.92 -17.89 4.89
CA ASP A 343 -27.58 -19.12 5.60
C ASP A 343 -26.06 -19.34 5.65
N GLY A 344 -25.36 -19.02 4.56
CA GLY A 344 -23.89 -19.02 4.51
C GLY A 344 -23.27 -18.07 5.53
N CYS A 345 -23.77 -16.83 5.58
CA CYS A 345 -23.34 -15.84 6.58
C CYS A 345 -23.63 -16.29 8.01
N LEU A 346 -24.78 -16.92 8.28
CA LEU A 346 -25.10 -17.47 9.60
C LEU A 346 -24.09 -18.55 10.02
N LYS A 347 -23.78 -19.51 9.14
CA LYS A 347 -22.80 -20.57 9.43
C LYS A 347 -21.41 -20.03 9.73
N GLU A 348 -20.96 -19.04 8.97
CA GLU A 348 -19.69 -18.37 9.24
C GLU A 348 -19.75 -17.64 10.59
N THR A 349 -20.85 -16.95 10.88
CA THR A 349 -21.07 -16.24 12.15
C THR A 349 -21.06 -17.18 13.36
N GLU A 350 -21.72 -18.34 13.29
CA GLU A 350 -21.71 -19.37 14.33
C GLU A 350 -20.32 -19.99 14.53
N ASN A 351 -19.55 -20.15 13.46
CA ASN A 351 -18.17 -20.61 13.55
C ASN A 351 -17.27 -19.57 14.25
N ILE A 352 -17.42 -18.29 13.91
CA ILE A 352 -16.73 -17.18 14.56
C ILE A 352 -17.12 -17.10 16.04
N GLU A 353 -18.40 -17.24 16.38
CA GLU A 353 -18.90 -17.24 17.77
C GLU A 353 -18.28 -18.37 18.60
N LYS A 354 -18.17 -19.59 18.05
CA LYS A 354 -17.49 -20.71 18.71
C LYS A 354 -16.02 -20.39 18.97
N GLN A 355 -15.34 -19.82 17.99
CA GLN A 355 -13.94 -19.41 18.15
C GLN A 355 -13.81 -18.35 19.24
N ILE A 356 -14.62 -17.30 19.22
CA ILE A 356 -14.62 -16.21 20.23
C ILE A 356 -14.92 -16.73 21.63
N SER A 357 -15.84 -17.68 21.77
CA SER A 357 -16.22 -18.28 23.05
C SER A 357 -15.03 -19.00 23.74
N THR A 358 -14.11 -19.55 22.94
CA THR A 358 -12.91 -20.23 23.45
C THR A 358 -11.75 -19.30 23.80
N LEU A 359 -11.82 -18.03 23.42
CA LEU A 359 -10.76 -17.06 23.72
C LEU A 359 -10.89 -16.53 25.16
N SER A 360 -9.83 -16.70 25.95
CA SER A 360 -9.66 -16.12 27.29
C SER A 360 -8.18 -15.81 27.54
N ILE A 361 -7.88 -14.69 28.21
CA ILE A 361 -6.53 -14.33 28.65
C ILE A 361 -6.46 -14.49 30.17
N ASP A 362 -5.83 -15.59 30.59
CA ASP A 362 -5.38 -15.76 31.98
C ASP A 362 -3.89 -15.42 32.00
N SER A 363 -3.51 -14.53 32.91
CA SER A 363 -2.26 -13.76 32.88
C SER A 363 -1.02 -14.58 33.27
N GLN A 364 -0.58 -15.51 32.42
CA GLN A 364 0.74 -16.12 32.51
C GLN A 364 1.47 -16.15 31.16
N GLU A 365 2.77 -15.89 31.25
CA GLU A 365 3.77 -15.58 30.22
C GLU A 365 3.84 -16.56 29.03
N THR A 366 3.23 -17.74 29.15
CA THR A 366 3.06 -18.75 28.11
C THR A 366 2.11 -18.32 26.97
N LYS A 367 1.04 -17.56 27.26
CA LYS A 367 0.06 -17.12 26.23
C LYS A 367 0.61 -16.09 25.24
N LEU A 368 1.58 -15.26 25.65
CA LEU A 368 2.22 -14.28 24.75
C LEU A 368 3.03 -14.97 23.64
N LYS A 369 3.67 -16.09 23.97
CA LYS A 369 4.46 -16.89 23.03
C LYS A 369 3.55 -17.65 22.06
N GLU A 370 2.43 -18.18 22.56
CA GLU A 370 1.40 -18.82 21.74
C GLU A 370 0.71 -17.82 20.80
N ASN A 371 0.36 -16.62 21.29
CA ASN A 371 -0.23 -15.56 20.47
C ASN A 371 0.74 -15.03 19.39
N ALA A 372 2.03 -14.92 19.70
CA ALA A 372 3.05 -14.55 18.69
C ALA A 372 3.19 -15.63 17.61
N ASN A 373 3.16 -16.91 17.99
CA ASN A 373 3.20 -18.03 17.05
C ASN A 373 1.92 -18.12 16.20
N GLU A 374 0.76 -17.86 16.81
CA GLU A 374 -0.52 -17.85 16.10
C GLU A 374 -0.63 -16.66 15.16
N PHE A 375 -0.12 -15.48 15.55
CA PHE A 375 0.04 -14.34 14.65
C PHE A 375 0.91 -14.68 13.45
N ASP A 376 2.08 -15.31 13.65
CA ASP A 376 2.96 -15.70 12.55
C ASP A 376 2.29 -16.72 11.61
N ARG A 377 1.49 -17.65 12.15
CA ARG A 377 0.67 -18.59 11.37
C ARG A 377 -0.38 -17.87 10.53
N ILE A 378 -1.12 -16.92 11.11
CA ILE A 378 -2.16 -16.17 10.42
C ILE A 378 -1.54 -15.28 9.32
N VAL A 379 -0.44 -14.59 9.60
CA VAL A 379 0.31 -13.80 8.59
C VAL A 379 0.81 -14.71 7.47
N THR A 380 1.32 -15.90 7.79
CA THR A 380 1.77 -16.89 6.79
C THR A 380 0.59 -17.39 5.94
N HIS A 381 -0.56 -17.65 6.54
CA HIS A 381 -1.78 -18.04 5.82
C HIS A 381 -2.21 -16.96 4.82
N PHE A 382 -2.29 -15.70 5.25
CA PHE A 382 -2.65 -14.60 4.36
C PHE A 382 -1.59 -14.33 3.30
N LYS A 383 -0.29 -14.48 3.61
CA LYS A 383 0.80 -14.39 2.62
C LYS A 383 0.65 -15.47 1.54
N ASN A 384 0.38 -16.71 1.92
CA ASN A 384 0.18 -17.81 0.96
C ASN A 384 -1.07 -17.58 0.09
N LYS A 385 -2.15 -17.06 0.68
CA LYS A 385 -3.33 -16.66 -0.06
C LYS A 385 -3.02 -15.52 -1.04
N LEU A 386 -2.25 -14.52 -0.62
CA LEU A 386 -1.80 -13.41 -1.47
C LEU A 386 -0.91 -13.88 -2.62
N ASN A 387 0.02 -14.81 -2.36
CA ASN A 387 0.83 -15.44 -3.42
C ASN A 387 -0.04 -16.16 -4.44
N THR A 388 -1.04 -16.91 -3.98
CA THR A 388 -1.99 -17.61 -4.87
C THR A 388 -2.77 -16.61 -5.74
N VAL A 389 -3.21 -15.49 -5.16
CA VAL A 389 -3.88 -14.42 -5.90
C VAL A 389 -2.92 -13.75 -6.88
N ASN A 390 -1.66 -13.52 -6.50
CA ASN A 390 -0.63 -12.95 -7.35
C ASN A 390 -0.32 -13.83 -8.57
N ASP A 391 -0.21 -15.15 -8.39
CA ASP A 391 0.04 -16.07 -9.51
C ASP A 391 -1.13 -16.08 -10.50
N LYS A 392 -2.37 -16.08 -9.99
CA LYS A 392 -3.58 -15.92 -10.81
C LYS A 392 -3.60 -14.56 -11.52
N PHE A 393 -3.24 -13.49 -10.82
CA PHE A 393 -3.16 -12.15 -11.36
C PHE A 393 -2.11 -12.05 -12.47
N LYS A 394 -0.89 -12.58 -12.28
CA LYS A 394 0.17 -12.58 -13.31
C LYS A 394 -0.26 -13.27 -14.59
N ASN A 395 -0.89 -14.44 -14.46
CA ASN A 395 -1.36 -15.20 -15.62
C ASN A 395 -2.44 -14.45 -16.40
N GLU A 396 -3.38 -13.80 -15.71
CA GLU A 396 -4.40 -12.98 -16.37
C GLU A 396 -3.84 -11.64 -16.88
N TYR A 397 -2.90 -11.02 -16.16
CA TYR A 397 -2.22 -9.80 -16.57
C TYR A 397 -1.51 -9.99 -17.91
N LEU A 398 -0.74 -11.07 -18.08
CA LEU A 398 -0.01 -11.32 -19.32
C LEU A 398 -0.97 -11.45 -20.51
N LYS A 399 -2.06 -12.22 -20.34
CA LYS A 399 -3.11 -12.38 -21.38
C LYS A 399 -3.76 -11.05 -21.74
N VAL A 400 -4.15 -10.26 -20.74
CA VAL A 400 -4.81 -8.98 -20.94
C VAL A 400 -3.86 -7.96 -21.58
N ASN A 401 -2.60 -7.92 -21.12
CA ASN A 401 -1.58 -7.03 -21.67
C ASN A 401 -1.27 -7.35 -23.13
N GLU A 402 -1.05 -8.63 -23.47
CA GLU A 402 -0.89 -9.07 -24.85
C GLU A 402 -2.12 -8.77 -25.71
N GLY A 403 -3.32 -8.93 -25.14
CA GLY A 403 -4.57 -8.55 -25.79
C GLY A 403 -4.64 -7.06 -26.16
N PHE A 404 -4.20 -6.16 -25.26
CA PHE A 404 -4.11 -4.73 -25.57
C PHE A 404 -3.03 -4.41 -26.62
N ASP A 405 -1.87 -5.08 -26.56
CA ASP A 405 -0.81 -4.89 -27.55
C ASP A 405 -1.25 -5.35 -28.95
N ASN A 406 -2.01 -6.46 -29.02
CA ASN A 406 -2.65 -6.93 -30.25
C ASN A 406 -3.68 -5.94 -30.80
N ILE A 407 -4.53 -5.36 -29.96
CA ILE A 407 -5.45 -4.29 -30.38
C ILE A 407 -4.67 -3.10 -30.95
N SER A 408 -3.63 -2.65 -30.25
CA SER A 408 -2.82 -1.51 -30.70
C SER A 408 -2.15 -1.77 -32.04
N ASN A 409 -1.64 -2.98 -32.27
CA ASN A 409 -1.05 -3.38 -33.55
C ASN A 409 -2.09 -3.45 -34.65
N SER A 410 -3.25 -4.05 -34.38
CA SER A 410 -4.38 -4.09 -35.32
C SER A 410 -4.79 -2.69 -35.76
N ILE A 411 -4.96 -1.74 -34.83
CA ILE A 411 -5.28 -0.34 -35.13
C ILE A 411 -4.18 0.32 -35.97
N ASN A 412 -2.90 0.15 -35.61
CA ASN A 412 -1.78 0.75 -36.34
C ASN A 412 -1.68 0.23 -37.79
N ASN A 413 -1.95 -1.05 -38.03
CA ASN A 413 -1.89 -1.65 -39.36
C ASN A 413 -2.92 -1.06 -40.33
N VAL A 414 -4.09 -0.62 -39.85
CA VAL A 414 -5.17 -0.06 -40.69
C VAL A 414 -5.15 1.45 -40.77
N LYS A 415 -4.32 2.12 -39.96
CA LYS A 415 -4.22 3.58 -39.91
C LYS A 415 -3.95 4.20 -41.28
N ASN A 416 -3.40 3.44 -42.24
CA ASN A 416 -3.11 3.85 -43.61
C ASN A 416 -3.95 3.13 -44.68
N SER A 417 -4.88 2.25 -44.30
CA SER A 417 -5.73 1.53 -45.26
C SER A 417 -6.83 2.43 -45.81
N THR A 418 -7.11 2.29 -47.10
CA THR A 418 -8.25 2.92 -47.79
C THR A 418 -9.35 1.92 -48.14
N ASP A 419 -9.17 0.64 -47.81
CA ASP A 419 -10.17 -0.41 -48.07
C ASP A 419 -11.25 -0.45 -46.99
N GLU A 420 -12.49 -0.26 -47.42
CA GLU A 420 -13.67 -0.12 -46.55
C GLU A 420 -13.99 -1.41 -45.78
N ASN A 421 -13.76 -2.58 -46.39
CA ASN A 421 -14.02 -3.87 -45.76
C ASN A 421 -12.93 -4.20 -44.72
N SER A 422 -11.65 -3.93 -45.02
CA SER A 422 -10.54 -4.09 -44.09
C SER A 422 -10.68 -3.23 -42.84
N LEU A 423 -11.12 -1.97 -42.98
CA LEU A 423 -11.39 -1.08 -41.85
C LEU A 423 -12.48 -1.63 -40.92
N LEU A 424 -13.51 -2.26 -41.49
CA LEU A 424 -14.65 -2.77 -40.74
C LEU A 424 -14.37 -4.10 -40.03
N ASP A 425 -13.70 -5.03 -40.69
CA ASP A 425 -13.34 -6.32 -40.13
C ASP A 425 -12.43 -6.18 -38.91
N ILE A 426 -11.50 -5.22 -38.95
CA ILE A 426 -10.55 -4.98 -37.85
C ILE A 426 -11.23 -4.28 -36.67
N LEU A 427 -12.24 -3.44 -36.91
CA LEU A 427 -13.08 -2.88 -35.84
C LEU A 427 -13.90 -3.96 -35.14
N ASN A 428 -14.44 -4.93 -35.89
CA ASN A 428 -15.15 -6.07 -35.31
C ASN A 428 -14.21 -6.96 -34.48
N GLN A 429 -13.02 -7.29 -35.01
CA GLN A 429 -12.00 -8.03 -34.27
C GLN A 429 -11.59 -7.29 -32.99
N THR A 430 -11.38 -5.97 -33.06
CA THR A 430 -11.02 -5.14 -31.92
C THR A 430 -12.11 -5.15 -30.85
N LYS A 431 -13.39 -5.08 -31.25
CA LYS A 431 -14.53 -5.21 -30.33
C LYS A 431 -14.55 -6.56 -29.63
N GLU A 432 -14.36 -7.64 -30.37
CA GLU A 432 -14.39 -9.00 -29.81
C GLU A 432 -13.25 -9.21 -28.81
N ILE A 433 -12.04 -8.75 -29.14
CA ILE A 433 -10.88 -8.80 -28.24
C ILE A 433 -11.14 -7.94 -27.00
N TYR A 434 -11.64 -6.70 -27.16
CA TYR A 434 -11.94 -5.81 -26.04
C TYR A 434 -13.04 -6.38 -25.13
N ALA A 435 -14.13 -6.93 -25.68
CA ALA A 435 -15.20 -7.54 -24.90
C ALA A 435 -14.72 -8.74 -24.07
N ASN A 436 -13.81 -9.55 -24.62
CA ASN A 436 -13.18 -10.67 -23.91
C ASN A 436 -12.26 -10.17 -22.76
N ILE A 437 -11.53 -9.09 -22.98
CA ILE A 437 -10.63 -8.45 -21.99
C ILE A 437 -11.40 -7.75 -20.86
N VAL A 438 -12.49 -7.05 -21.17
CA VAL A 438 -13.33 -6.30 -20.22
C VAL A 438 -14.13 -7.20 -19.27
N SER A 439 -13.99 -8.53 -19.34
CA SER A 439 -14.61 -9.47 -18.38
C SER A 439 -14.16 -9.31 -16.91
N LYS A 440 -13.40 -8.25 -16.55
CA LYS A 440 -13.05 -7.77 -15.20
C LYS A 440 -12.42 -8.80 -14.24
N LYS A 441 -12.01 -9.97 -14.71
CA LYS A 441 -11.36 -10.98 -13.86
C LYS A 441 -10.10 -10.43 -13.18
N TYR A 442 -9.31 -9.60 -13.86
CA TYR A 442 -8.11 -8.98 -13.26
C TYR A 442 -8.45 -7.96 -12.16
N TYR A 443 -9.53 -7.16 -12.31
CA TYR A 443 -10.01 -6.25 -11.26
C TYR A 443 -10.46 -7.04 -10.02
N SER A 444 -11.10 -8.21 -10.20
CA SER A 444 -11.47 -9.08 -9.08
C SER A 444 -10.24 -9.50 -8.26
N TYR A 445 -9.15 -9.91 -8.92
CA TYR A 445 -7.92 -10.30 -8.23
C TYR A 445 -7.20 -9.11 -7.58
N LYS A 446 -7.25 -7.93 -8.19
CA LYS A 446 -6.80 -6.68 -7.56
C LYS A 446 -7.54 -6.43 -6.25
N TYR A 447 -8.88 -6.42 -6.28
CA TYR A 447 -9.69 -6.20 -5.07
C TYR A 447 -9.48 -7.30 -4.01
N GLU A 448 -9.30 -8.54 -4.44
CA GLU A 448 -9.00 -9.65 -3.54
C GLU A 448 -7.64 -9.45 -2.85
N ALA A 449 -6.61 -9.05 -3.58
CA ALA A 449 -5.29 -8.73 -3.03
C ALA A 449 -5.33 -7.55 -2.04
N GLU A 450 -6.06 -6.48 -2.39
CA GLU A 450 -6.29 -5.32 -1.49
C GLU A 450 -6.97 -5.75 -0.18
N ASN A 451 -8.00 -6.60 -0.25
CA ASN A 451 -8.70 -7.11 0.92
C ASN A 451 -7.82 -8.02 1.79
N ILE A 452 -7.03 -8.90 1.18
CA ILE A 452 -6.08 -9.77 1.90
C ILE A 452 -5.06 -8.92 2.65
N PHE A 453 -4.48 -7.91 1.99
CA PHE A 453 -3.49 -7.05 2.62
C PHE A 453 -4.11 -6.17 3.72
N ARG A 454 -5.33 -5.64 3.51
CA ARG A 454 -6.08 -4.92 4.55
C ARG A 454 -6.26 -5.75 5.82
N ASN A 455 -6.47 -7.06 5.68
CA ASN A 455 -6.56 -7.97 6.83
C ASN A 455 -5.20 -8.18 7.53
N ILE A 456 -4.10 -8.32 6.77
CA ILE A 456 -2.73 -8.36 7.32
C ILE A 456 -2.43 -7.08 8.11
N SER A 457 -2.77 -5.90 7.58
CA SER A 457 -2.53 -4.61 8.23
C SER A 457 -3.37 -4.42 9.50
N LYS A 458 -4.66 -4.79 9.47
CA LYS A 458 -5.52 -4.76 10.67
C LYS A 458 -4.95 -5.62 11.80
N LEU A 459 -4.46 -6.81 11.46
CA LEU A 459 -3.86 -7.72 12.42
C LEU A 459 -2.55 -7.15 13.00
N ALA A 460 -1.69 -6.54 12.16
CA ALA A 460 -0.48 -5.86 12.62
C ALA A 460 -0.80 -4.72 13.60
N ASN A 461 -1.78 -3.87 13.29
CA ASN A 461 -2.21 -2.79 14.17
C ASN A 461 -2.75 -3.29 15.52
N SER A 462 -3.49 -4.40 15.53
CA SER A 462 -4.00 -4.99 16.78
C SER A 462 -2.89 -5.41 17.76
N LEU A 463 -1.67 -5.59 17.24
CA LEU A 463 -0.47 -5.94 18.00
C LEU A 463 0.47 -4.73 18.22
N ASN A 464 -0.02 -3.50 18.04
CA ASN A 464 0.78 -2.27 18.13
C ASN A 464 1.95 -2.20 17.12
N ILE A 465 1.92 -2.97 16.03
CA ILE A 465 2.88 -2.85 14.93
C ILE A 465 2.37 -1.75 14.00
N GLN A 466 2.95 -0.55 14.10
CA GLN A 466 2.64 0.54 13.16
C GLN A 466 3.38 0.29 11.84
N ILE A 467 2.62 0.18 10.75
CA ILE A 467 3.14 0.09 9.38
C ILE A 467 3.04 1.49 8.75
N LYS A 468 4.17 2.18 8.67
CA LYS A 468 4.26 3.48 8.00
C LYS A 468 5.08 3.35 6.72
N ASN A 469 4.65 4.04 5.68
CA ASN A 469 5.55 4.31 4.55
C ASN A 469 6.62 5.33 4.96
N SER A 470 7.64 5.54 4.14
CA SER A 470 8.71 6.53 4.39
C SER A 470 8.19 7.97 4.55
N SER A 471 6.97 8.25 4.07
CA SER A 471 6.26 9.53 4.19
C SER A 471 5.49 9.67 5.51
N GLY A 472 5.53 8.65 6.39
CA GLY A 472 4.91 8.68 7.71
C GLY A 472 3.39 8.47 7.73
N ILE A 473 2.78 8.13 6.59
CA ILE A 473 1.33 7.91 6.44
C ILE A 473 0.98 6.52 7.00
N ASP A 474 -0.06 6.45 7.82
CA ASP A 474 -0.64 5.20 8.30
C ASP A 474 -1.38 4.51 7.15
N LEU A 475 -0.89 3.33 6.76
CA LEU A 475 -1.42 2.55 5.66
C LEU A 475 -2.86 2.06 5.90
N LEU A 476 -3.37 2.06 7.15
CA LEU A 476 -4.76 1.65 7.43
C LEU A 476 -5.83 2.65 7.01
N GLU A 477 -5.58 3.94 7.14
CA GLU A 477 -6.62 4.98 6.94
C GLU A 477 -6.84 5.30 5.46
N ASN A 478 -5.85 5.06 4.60
CA ASN A 478 -5.78 5.68 3.29
C ASN A 478 -5.64 4.71 2.10
N ILE A 479 -5.94 3.41 2.25
CA ILE A 479 -5.88 2.45 1.12
C ILE A 479 -6.73 2.92 -0.09
N ASN A 480 -7.84 3.64 0.15
CA ASN A 480 -8.68 4.17 -0.91
C ASN A 480 -8.33 5.60 -1.38
N ILE A 481 -7.60 6.39 -0.58
CA ILE A 481 -7.40 7.85 -0.81
C ILE A 481 -5.95 8.18 -1.19
N ALA A 482 -4.95 7.51 -0.62
CA ALA A 482 -3.54 7.83 -0.85
C ALA A 482 -2.96 7.17 -2.12
N ILE A 483 -3.46 6.01 -2.55
CA ILE A 483 -2.77 5.21 -3.58
C ILE A 483 -2.82 5.87 -4.98
N LEU A 484 -3.89 6.61 -5.31
CA LEU A 484 -4.04 7.26 -6.62
C LEU A 484 -3.08 8.45 -6.83
N PRO A 485 -2.97 9.43 -5.89
CA PRO A 485 -1.97 10.49 -5.99
C PRO A 485 -0.52 10.03 -5.73
N TYR A 486 -0.31 9.00 -4.91
CA TYR A 486 1.02 8.52 -4.50
C TYR A 486 1.78 7.75 -5.60
N LEU A 487 1.07 7.18 -6.57
CA LEU A 487 1.69 6.47 -7.71
C LEU A 487 2.21 7.41 -8.81
N ASP A 488 1.79 8.68 -8.83
CA ASP A 488 2.35 9.71 -9.72
C ASP A 488 3.67 10.29 -9.18
N SER A 489 3.89 10.29 -7.86
CA SER A 489 5.13 10.75 -7.23
C SER A 489 6.15 9.61 -7.09
N GLN A 490 6.82 9.24 -8.18
CA GLN A 490 7.89 8.24 -8.13
C GLN A 490 9.03 8.66 -7.19
N LYS A 491 9.11 8.03 -6.00
CA LYS A 491 10.37 7.74 -5.30
C LYS A 491 10.27 6.38 -4.62
N GLU A 492 11.34 5.58 -4.76
CA GLU A 492 11.51 4.30 -4.07
C GLU A 492 11.48 4.50 -2.56
N ASP A 493 10.32 4.26 -1.96
CA ASP A 493 10.12 4.46 -0.54
C ASP A 493 10.25 3.12 0.22
N THR A 494 11.21 3.07 1.15
CA THR A 494 11.41 1.95 2.07
C THR A 494 10.42 2.03 3.24
N LEU A 495 9.76 0.92 3.55
CA LEU A 495 8.87 0.84 4.73
C LEU A 495 9.67 1.06 6.02
N THR A 496 9.18 1.94 6.88
CA THR A 496 9.80 2.17 8.19
C THR A 496 8.92 1.56 9.28
N PHE A 497 9.36 0.42 9.83
CA PHE A 497 8.69 -0.25 10.93
C PHE A 497 9.29 0.25 12.26
N ILE A 498 8.47 0.80 13.14
CA ILE A 498 8.93 1.24 14.47
C ILE A 498 8.98 0.01 15.39
N PRO A 499 10.15 -0.45 15.88
CA PRO A 499 10.27 -1.76 16.51
C PRO A 499 9.82 -1.80 17.98
N SER A 500 9.29 -2.96 18.38
CA SER A 500 9.22 -3.50 19.75
C SER A 500 10.20 -4.71 19.85
N PRO A 501 10.75 -5.06 21.04
CA PRO A 501 12.04 -5.78 21.13
C PRO A 501 12.13 -7.15 20.44
N GLN A 502 13.15 -7.26 19.57
CA GLN A 502 14.03 -8.41 19.25
C GLN A 502 13.50 -9.83 18.92
N ARG A 503 12.20 -10.09 18.69
CA ARG A 503 11.74 -11.39 18.13
C ARG A 503 10.76 -11.32 16.96
N ILE A 504 10.61 -10.15 16.32
CA ILE A 504 9.58 -9.91 15.31
C ILE A 504 10.18 -9.79 13.87
N SER A 505 11.48 -10.05 13.64
CA SER A 505 12.10 -9.79 12.33
C SER A 505 11.54 -10.65 11.18
N GLU A 506 11.27 -11.94 11.40
CA GLU A 506 10.76 -12.82 10.32
C GLU A 506 9.32 -12.49 9.92
N THR A 507 8.45 -12.23 10.89
CA THR A 507 7.06 -11.82 10.61
C THR A 507 7.01 -10.43 9.98
N TYR A 508 7.92 -9.51 10.34
CA TYR A 508 8.07 -8.23 9.64
C TYR A 508 8.48 -8.41 8.18
N THR A 509 9.46 -9.28 7.90
CA THR A 509 9.85 -9.60 6.53
C THR A 509 8.67 -10.16 5.73
N LYS A 510 7.86 -11.04 6.33
CA LYS A 510 6.65 -11.58 5.67
C LYS A 510 5.61 -10.50 5.33
N ILE A 511 5.41 -9.52 6.22
CA ILE A 511 4.51 -8.38 5.98
C ILE A 511 5.07 -7.47 4.88
N SER A 512 6.37 -7.17 4.93
CA SER A 512 7.05 -6.37 3.90
C SER A 512 6.98 -7.03 2.51
N ASP A 513 7.21 -8.34 2.43
CA ASP A 513 7.08 -9.10 1.19
C ASP A 513 5.65 -9.03 0.64
N SER A 514 4.65 -9.15 1.52
CA SER A 514 3.24 -9.07 1.15
C SER A 514 2.87 -7.68 0.59
N TYR A 515 3.46 -6.62 1.14
CA TYR A 515 3.29 -5.26 0.63
C TYR A 515 3.89 -5.11 -0.77
N ASN A 516 5.09 -5.62 -0.99
CA ASN A 516 5.75 -5.56 -2.30
C ASN A 516 4.94 -6.28 -3.39
N ILE A 517 4.32 -7.41 -3.05
CA ILE A 517 3.40 -8.12 -3.95
C ILE A 517 2.19 -7.26 -4.30
N LEU A 518 1.54 -6.65 -3.30
CA LEU A 518 0.40 -5.76 -3.54
C LEU A 518 0.81 -4.56 -4.43
N LEU A 519 1.97 -3.96 -4.17
CA LEU A 519 2.47 -2.83 -4.93
C LEU A 519 2.70 -3.17 -6.41
N ASP A 520 3.25 -4.35 -6.70
CA ASP A 520 3.42 -4.85 -8.08
C ASP A 520 2.07 -5.03 -8.79
N ILE A 521 1.08 -5.64 -8.11
CA ILE A 521 -0.29 -5.81 -8.64
C ILE A 521 -0.93 -4.46 -8.96
N LEU A 522 -0.79 -3.48 -8.06
CA LEU A 522 -1.37 -2.14 -8.23
C LEU A 522 -0.73 -1.38 -9.40
N LYS A 523 0.60 -1.41 -9.53
CA LYS A 523 1.33 -0.80 -10.66
C LYS A 523 0.87 -1.39 -11.99
N LYS A 524 0.87 -2.71 -12.11
CA LYS A 524 0.42 -3.42 -13.32
C LYS A 524 -1.05 -3.15 -13.64
N SER A 525 -1.91 -3.07 -12.63
CA SER A 525 -3.31 -2.71 -12.82
C SER A 525 -3.49 -1.29 -13.36
N GLN A 526 -2.66 -0.33 -12.92
CA GLN A 526 -2.67 1.03 -13.47
C GLN A 526 -2.15 1.08 -14.91
N GLU A 527 -1.10 0.32 -15.24
CA GLU A 527 -0.62 0.20 -16.63
C GLU A 527 -1.72 -0.31 -17.55
N LEU A 528 -2.44 -1.36 -17.12
CA LEU A 528 -3.60 -1.87 -17.87
C LEU A 528 -4.71 -0.84 -17.97
N HIS A 529 -5.01 -0.09 -16.91
CA HIS A 529 -6.02 0.98 -16.96
C HIS A 529 -5.61 2.11 -17.92
N LYS A 530 -4.31 2.48 -17.97
CA LYS A 530 -3.79 3.43 -18.97
C LYS A 530 -3.94 2.89 -20.38
N LYS A 531 -3.60 1.61 -20.62
CA LYS A 531 -3.82 0.94 -21.92
C LYS A 531 -5.31 0.84 -22.26
N GLU A 532 -6.19 0.59 -21.30
CA GLU A 532 -7.64 0.57 -21.46
C GLU A 532 -8.16 1.95 -21.89
N GLN A 533 -7.71 3.02 -21.23
CA GLN A 533 -8.02 4.40 -21.63
C GLN A 533 -7.47 4.76 -23.01
N GLN A 534 -6.25 4.34 -23.34
CA GLN A 534 -5.66 4.52 -24.67
C GLN A 534 -6.45 3.73 -25.73
N THR A 535 -6.93 2.54 -25.41
CA THR A 535 -7.77 1.71 -26.30
C THR A 535 -9.15 2.35 -26.49
N LEU A 536 -9.68 3.06 -25.48
CA LEU A 536 -10.92 3.84 -25.56
C LEU A 536 -10.86 4.99 -26.60
N ASN A 537 -9.68 5.35 -27.09
CA ASN A 537 -9.52 6.24 -28.26
C ASN A 537 -9.95 5.62 -29.60
N LEU A 538 -10.50 4.41 -29.62
CA LEU A 538 -11.30 3.87 -30.73
C LEU A 538 -12.38 4.86 -31.23
N ILE A 539 -12.89 5.73 -30.37
CA ILE A 539 -13.84 6.81 -30.73
C ILE A 539 -13.22 7.82 -31.71
N LEU A 540 -11.91 8.11 -31.61
CA LEU A 540 -11.23 9.02 -32.54
C LEU A 540 -11.05 8.37 -33.92
N GLU A 541 -10.77 7.07 -33.97
CA GLU A 541 -10.71 6.34 -35.26
C GLU A 541 -12.11 6.13 -35.85
N PHE A 542 -13.16 5.94 -35.03
CA PHE A 542 -14.55 5.95 -35.49
C PHE A 542 -14.92 7.28 -36.14
N ASP A 543 -14.60 8.42 -35.50
CA ASP A 543 -14.83 9.74 -36.07
C ASP A 543 -14.06 9.95 -37.39
N ARG A 544 -12.82 9.49 -37.46
CA ARG A 544 -11.99 9.56 -38.67
C ARG A 544 -12.60 8.77 -39.83
N ILE A 545 -13.08 7.55 -39.59
CA ILE A 545 -13.71 6.71 -40.62
C ILE A 545 -15.07 7.31 -41.05
N VAL A 546 -15.88 7.78 -40.11
CA VAL A 546 -17.13 8.51 -40.41
C VAL A 546 -16.84 9.74 -41.27
N THR A 547 -15.77 10.48 -40.96
CA THR A 547 -15.34 11.65 -41.75
C THR A 547 -14.94 11.25 -43.18
N HIS A 548 -14.23 10.12 -43.34
CA HIS A 548 -13.89 9.59 -44.67
C HIS A 548 -15.14 9.27 -45.50
N PHE A 549 -16.10 8.54 -44.93
CA PHE A 549 -17.36 8.23 -45.63
C PHE A 549 -18.20 9.47 -45.92
N LYS A 550 -18.26 10.44 -45.00
CA LYS A 550 -18.93 11.74 -45.24
C LYS A 550 -18.32 12.47 -46.42
N ASN A 551 -16.99 12.54 -46.51
CA ASN A 551 -16.31 13.20 -47.64
C ASN A 551 -16.57 12.48 -48.97
N LYS A 552 -16.60 11.14 -48.96
CA LYS A 552 -16.95 10.33 -50.14
C LYS A 552 -18.40 10.59 -50.56
N LEU A 553 -19.33 10.64 -49.61
CA LEU A 553 -20.74 10.95 -49.88
C LEU A 553 -20.92 12.37 -50.43
N ASN A 554 -20.21 13.36 -49.89
CA ASN A 554 -20.20 14.72 -50.41
C ASN A 554 -19.74 14.76 -51.87
N THR A 555 -18.69 14.01 -52.20
CA THR A 555 -18.19 13.89 -53.59
C THR A 555 -19.24 13.28 -54.52
N VAL A 556 -19.97 12.26 -54.06
CA VAL A 556 -21.10 11.67 -54.80
C VAL A 556 -22.23 12.68 -54.96
N ASN A 557 -22.56 13.44 -53.91
CA ASN A 557 -23.59 14.48 -53.95
C ASN A 557 -23.25 15.59 -54.94
N ASP A 558 -22.00 16.06 -54.99
CA ASP A 558 -21.57 17.10 -55.92
C ASP A 558 -21.70 16.64 -57.38
N LYS A 559 -21.29 15.40 -57.67
CA LYS A 559 -21.48 14.78 -58.99
C LYS A 559 -22.97 14.63 -59.33
N PHE A 560 -23.77 14.16 -58.37
CA PHE A 560 -25.21 13.99 -58.53
C PHE A 560 -25.90 15.32 -58.81
N LYS A 561 -25.61 16.39 -58.05
CA LYS A 561 -26.19 17.73 -58.25
C LYS A 561 -25.91 18.27 -59.66
N ASN A 562 -24.68 18.10 -60.14
CA ASN A 562 -24.30 18.54 -61.49
C ASN A 562 -25.09 17.79 -62.58
N GLU A 563 -25.24 16.47 -62.45
CA GLU A 563 -26.01 15.67 -63.40
C GLU A 563 -27.53 15.89 -63.26
N TYR A 564 -28.05 16.01 -62.04
CA TYR A 564 -29.45 16.30 -61.75
C TYR A 564 -29.93 17.56 -62.48
N SER A 565 -29.19 18.66 -62.39
CA SER A 565 -29.58 19.92 -63.05
C SER A 565 -29.70 19.76 -64.57
N LYS A 566 -28.74 19.07 -65.19
CA LYS A 566 -28.74 18.82 -66.65
C LYS A 566 -29.91 17.93 -67.08
N VAL A 567 -30.18 16.87 -66.33
CA VAL A 567 -31.28 15.93 -66.60
C VAL A 567 -32.63 16.61 -66.42
N ASN A 568 -32.78 17.38 -65.33
CA ASN A 568 -34.00 18.11 -65.01
C ASN A 568 -34.33 19.14 -66.11
N GLU A 569 -33.35 19.93 -66.53
CA GLU A 569 -33.50 20.89 -67.64
C GLU A 569 -33.80 20.21 -68.96
N GLY A 570 -33.14 19.07 -69.25
CA GLY A 570 -33.40 18.29 -70.45
C GLY A 570 -34.85 17.80 -70.57
N PHE A 571 -35.46 17.34 -69.47
CA PHE A 571 -36.88 16.98 -69.43
C PHE A 571 -37.82 18.18 -69.62
N ASP A 572 -37.47 19.36 -69.08
CA ASP A 572 -38.24 20.59 -69.32
C ASP A 572 -38.18 20.99 -70.79
N ASN A 573 -37.01 20.89 -71.42
CA ASN A 573 -36.82 21.21 -72.83
C ASN A 573 -37.66 20.29 -73.74
N ILE A 574 -37.68 18.98 -73.48
CA ILE A 574 -38.57 18.06 -74.22
C ILE A 574 -40.03 18.45 -74.05
N SER A 575 -40.45 18.68 -72.80
CA SER A 575 -41.84 19.03 -72.48
C SER A 575 -42.27 20.32 -73.19
N ASN A 576 -41.42 21.34 -73.20
CA ASN A 576 -41.66 22.61 -73.88
C ASN A 576 -41.73 22.44 -75.40
N SER A 577 -40.81 21.70 -76.01
CA SER A 577 -40.80 21.42 -77.44
C SER A 577 -42.09 20.73 -77.92
N ILE A 578 -42.58 19.74 -77.16
CA ILE A 578 -43.84 19.03 -77.48
C ILE A 578 -45.05 19.94 -77.28
N ASN A 579 -45.09 20.69 -76.18
CA ASN A 579 -46.20 21.59 -75.86
C ASN A 579 -46.40 22.67 -76.94
N ASN A 580 -45.33 23.13 -77.59
CA ASN A 580 -45.39 24.11 -78.68
C ASN A 580 -46.09 23.58 -79.94
N VAL A 581 -46.08 22.26 -80.17
CA VAL A 581 -46.62 21.63 -81.39
C VAL A 581 -47.85 20.76 -81.15
N LYS A 582 -48.36 20.69 -79.91
CA LYS A 582 -49.47 19.80 -79.51
C LYS A 582 -50.78 19.97 -80.31
N ASN A 583 -50.99 21.13 -80.93
CA ASN A 583 -52.16 21.44 -81.75
C ASN A 583 -51.80 21.60 -83.24
N SER A 584 -50.57 21.27 -83.64
CA SER A 584 -50.11 21.39 -85.02
C SER A 584 -50.79 20.36 -85.93
N THR A 585 -51.05 20.77 -87.17
CA THR A 585 -51.47 19.87 -88.25
C THR A 585 -50.36 19.65 -89.29
N ASP A 586 -49.16 20.21 -89.07
CA ASP A 586 -48.00 20.05 -89.93
C ASP A 586 -47.25 18.75 -89.57
N GLU A 587 -47.33 17.76 -90.46
CA GLU A 587 -46.69 16.45 -90.32
C GLU A 587 -45.17 16.52 -90.20
N ASN A 588 -44.51 17.37 -91.01
CA ASN A 588 -43.05 17.47 -91.04
C ASN A 588 -42.52 18.11 -89.75
N LEU A 589 -43.23 19.13 -89.24
CA LEU A 589 -42.90 19.75 -87.97
C LEU A 589 -43.02 18.77 -86.80
N LEU A 590 -44.12 17.99 -86.76
CA LEU A 590 -44.34 16.98 -85.73
C LEU A 590 -43.27 15.88 -85.76
N LEU A 591 -42.90 15.39 -86.95
CA LEU A 591 -41.84 14.39 -87.12
C LEU A 591 -40.48 14.92 -86.66
N ASN A 592 -40.15 16.17 -87.00
CA ASN A 592 -38.89 16.79 -86.61
C ASN A 592 -38.79 16.95 -85.09
N ILE A 593 -39.84 17.45 -84.43
CA ILE A 593 -39.88 17.54 -82.97
C ILE A 593 -39.81 16.14 -82.33
N LEU A 594 -40.47 15.13 -82.91
CA LEU A 594 -40.40 13.76 -82.40
C LEU A 594 -38.97 13.20 -82.45
N ASN A 595 -38.25 13.41 -83.55
CA ASN A 595 -36.85 12.99 -83.68
C ASN A 595 -35.93 13.74 -82.72
N GLN A 596 -36.08 15.07 -82.63
CA GLN A 596 -35.29 15.91 -81.72
C GLN A 596 -35.51 15.52 -80.25
N THR A 597 -36.77 15.32 -79.84
CA THR A 597 -37.10 14.95 -78.46
C THR A 597 -36.62 13.55 -78.10
N LYS A 598 -36.65 12.61 -79.07
CA LYS A 598 -36.05 11.28 -78.91
C LYS A 598 -34.54 11.37 -78.70
N GLU A 599 -33.83 12.17 -79.50
CA GLU A 599 -32.38 12.35 -79.37
C GLU A 599 -31.99 12.97 -78.01
N ILE A 600 -32.72 14.02 -77.58
CA ILE A 600 -32.51 14.63 -76.25
C ILE A 600 -32.77 13.60 -75.15
N TYR A 601 -33.84 12.80 -75.26
CA TYR A 601 -34.18 11.77 -74.28
C TYR A 601 -33.10 10.68 -74.20
N ASP A 602 -32.63 10.16 -75.33
CA ASP A 602 -31.58 9.14 -75.39
C ASP A 602 -30.24 9.67 -74.80
N ASN A 603 -29.93 10.95 -75.03
CA ASN A 603 -28.77 11.64 -74.42
C ASN A 603 -28.89 11.87 -72.91
N ILE A 604 -30.11 11.91 -72.37
CA ILE A 604 -30.38 12.04 -70.93
C ILE A 604 -30.33 10.67 -70.25
N VAL A 605 -31.03 9.67 -70.80
CA VAL A 605 -31.14 8.33 -70.20
C VAL A 605 -29.82 7.55 -70.26
N SER A 606 -28.97 7.83 -71.25
CA SER A 606 -27.60 7.30 -71.30
C SER A 606 -26.70 7.82 -70.16
N LYS A 607 -27.07 8.91 -69.48
CA LYS A 607 -26.34 9.42 -68.32
C LYS A 607 -26.75 8.64 -67.07
N LYS A 608 -25.75 8.06 -66.40
CA LYS A 608 -25.89 7.15 -65.25
C LYS A 608 -26.36 7.84 -63.95
N TYR A 609 -27.26 8.82 -63.98
CA TYR A 609 -27.65 9.55 -62.77
C TYR A 609 -28.25 8.62 -61.70
N TYR A 610 -28.93 7.55 -62.12
CA TYR A 610 -29.43 6.49 -61.24
C TYR A 610 -28.33 5.74 -60.46
N SER A 611 -27.07 5.68 -60.94
CA SER A 611 -26.00 4.98 -60.22
C SER A 611 -25.55 5.70 -58.96
N TYR A 612 -25.64 7.04 -58.92
CA TYR A 612 -25.25 7.83 -57.75
C TYR A 612 -26.14 7.57 -56.53
N LYS A 613 -27.43 7.28 -56.76
CA LYS A 613 -28.35 6.85 -55.71
C LYS A 613 -27.86 5.58 -55.01
N TYR A 614 -27.49 4.56 -55.80
CA TYR A 614 -26.97 3.29 -55.28
C TYR A 614 -25.60 3.45 -54.61
N GLU A 615 -24.73 4.30 -55.16
CA GLU A 615 -23.43 4.60 -54.55
C GLU A 615 -23.57 5.30 -53.20
N ALA A 616 -24.47 6.29 -53.10
CA ALA A 616 -24.79 6.98 -51.85
C ALA A 616 -25.39 6.02 -50.81
N GLU A 617 -26.31 5.14 -51.22
CA GLU A 617 -26.90 4.12 -50.35
C GLU A 617 -25.82 3.19 -49.77
N ASN A 618 -24.89 2.71 -50.59
CA ASN A 618 -23.81 1.84 -50.15
C ASN A 618 -22.86 2.55 -49.17
N ILE A 619 -22.49 3.80 -49.43
CA ILE A 619 -21.65 4.60 -48.52
C ILE A 619 -22.32 4.73 -47.15
N PHE A 620 -23.62 5.05 -47.10
CA PHE A 620 -24.32 5.21 -45.82
C PHE A 620 -24.60 3.87 -45.12
N LYS A 621 -24.83 2.78 -45.87
CA LYS A 621 -24.88 1.42 -45.29
C LYS A 621 -23.59 1.10 -44.53
N ASN A 622 -22.43 1.52 -45.04
CA ASN A 622 -21.15 1.33 -44.36
C ASN A 622 -21.05 2.16 -43.08
N ILE A 623 -21.53 3.42 -43.08
CA ILE A 623 -21.66 4.23 -41.85
C ILE A 623 -22.58 3.54 -40.81
N SER A 624 -23.72 3.01 -41.26
CA SER A 624 -24.69 2.34 -40.37
C SER A 624 -24.15 1.02 -39.80
N LYS A 625 -23.44 0.24 -40.62
CA LYS A 625 -22.77 -1.00 -40.21
C LYS A 625 -21.64 -0.73 -39.23
N LEU A 626 -20.89 0.36 -39.41
CA LEU A 626 -19.86 0.83 -38.50
C LEU A 626 -20.45 1.30 -37.15
N ALA A 627 -21.57 2.03 -37.17
CA ALA A 627 -22.24 2.40 -35.92
C ALA A 627 -22.75 1.16 -35.17
N SER A 628 -23.36 0.20 -35.88
CA SER A 628 -23.82 -1.05 -35.30
C SER A 628 -22.68 -1.89 -34.73
N SER A 629 -21.49 -1.91 -35.35
CA SER A 629 -20.34 -2.61 -34.77
C SER A 629 -19.94 -2.01 -33.43
N LEU A 630 -20.10 -0.70 -33.23
CA LEU A 630 -19.90 -0.03 -31.94
C LEU A 630 -21.09 -0.10 -30.98
N ASN A 631 -22.08 -0.95 -31.24
CA ASN A 631 -23.31 -1.05 -30.45
C ASN A 631 -24.14 0.25 -30.41
N ILE A 632 -23.97 1.10 -31.42
CA ILE A 632 -24.77 2.30 -31.65
C ILE A 632 -25.84 1.93 -32.66
N GLN A 633 -27.08 1.81 -32.19
CA GLN A 633 -28.22 1.67 -33.07
C GLN A 633 -28.62 3.06 -33.58
N ILE A 634 -28.74 3.19 -34.89
CA ILE A 634 -29.25 4.41 -35.54
C ILE A 634 -30.67 4.11 -35.99
N GLN A 635 -31.63 4.89 -35.52
CA GLN A 635 -33.02 4.80 -35.91
C GLN A 635 -33.45 6.10 -36.60
N ASN A 636 -34.28 5.98 -37.63
CA ASN A 636 -34.98 7.15 -38.15
C ASN A 636 -36.17 7.52 -37.24
N SER A 637 -36.91 8.57 -37.60
CA SER A 637 -38.04 9.03 -36.80
C SER A 637 -39.22 8.04 -36.76
N SER A 638 -39.25 7.03 -37.63
CA SER A 638 -40.19 5.89 -37.58
C SER A 638 -39.72 4.74 -36.68
N GLY A 639 -38.57 4.88 -35.99
CA GLY A 639 -37.98 3.83 -35.16
C GLY A 639 -37.35 2.69 -35.96
N ILE A 640 -37.15 2.86 -37.27
CA ILE A 640 -36.56 1.83 -38.13
C ILE A 640 -35.05 1.87 -37.98
N ASP A 641 -34.47 0.72 -37.63
CA ASP A 641 -33.03 0.52 -37.55
C ASP A 641 -32.38 0.56 -38.95
N LEU A 642 -31.58 1.60 -39.19
CA LEU A 642 -30.93 1.86 -40.47
C LEU A 642 -29.90 0.78 -40.84
N HIS A 643 -29.32 0.06 -39.87
CA HIS A 643 -28.43 -1.06 -40.17
C HIS A 643 -29.20 -2.26 -40.72
N LYS A 644 -30.42 -2.50 -40.24
CA LYS A 644 -31.26 -3.64 -40.66
C LYS A 644 -31.90 -3.40 -42.03
N ASN A 645 -32.48 -2.21 -42.26
CA ASN A 645 -33.17 -1.93 -43.50
C ASN A 645 -33.23 -0.44 -43.86
N ILE A 646 -32.13 0.08 -44.39
CA ILE A 646 -32.01 1.47 -44.86
C ILE A 646 -33.08 1.84 -45.91
N ASN A 647 -33.47 0.89 -46.77
CA ASN A 647 -34.41 1.18 -47.86
C ASN A 647 -35.81 1.45 -47.34
N ILE A 648 -36.30 0.66 -46.37
CA ILE A 648 -37.59 0.91 -45.73
C ILE A 648 -37.54 2.22 -44.93
N ALA A 649 -36.42 2.50 -44.25
CA ALA A 649 -36.24 3.74 -43.49
C ALA A 649 -36.36 4.98 -44.40
N ILE A 650 -35.67 4.98 -45.54
CA ILE A 650 -35.73 6.10 -46.51
C ILE A 650 -37.10 6.20 -47.17
N LEU A 651 -37.67 5.08 -47.63
CA LEU A 651 -38.99 5.06 -48.30
C LEU A 651 -40.08 5.69 -47.43
N SER A 652 -40.01 5.51 -46.12
CA SER A 652 -40.96 6.06 -45.16
C SER A 652 -40.97 7.60 -45.13
N TYR A 653 -39.89 8.26 -45.59
CA TYR A 653 -39.71 9.71 -45.52
C TYR A 653 -39.55 10.40 -46.87
N LEU A 654 -39.63 9.66 -47.98
CA LEU A 654 -39.54 10.26 -49.32
C LEU A 654 -40.68 11.23 -49.63
N ASP A 655 -41.92 10.85 -49.30
CA ASP A 655 -43.11 11.69 -49.53
C ASP A 655 -43.52 12.52 -48.28
N SER A 656 -42.71 12.51 -47.21
CA SER A 656 -42.99 13.27 -45.99
C SER A 656 -42.55 14.73 -46.09
N GLN A 657 -43.39 15.64 -45.57
CA GLN A 657 -43.06 17.06 -45.42
C GLN A 657 -42.28 17.39 -44.15
N THR A 658 -42.20 16.46 -43.19
CA THR A 658 -41.42 16.66 -41.97
C THR A 658 -39.98 16.19 -42.18
N GLU A 659 -39.01 16.92 -41.62
CA GLU A 659 -37.63 16.46 -41.56
C GLU A 659 -37.54 15.14 -40.79
N ASP A 660 -36.74 14.21 -41.30
CA ASP A 660 -36.46 12.94 -40.62
C ASP A 660 -35.25 13.15 -39.70
N MET A 661 -35.45 12.99 -38.40
CA MET A 661 -34.38 13.06 -37.42
C MET A 661 -33.89 11.67 -37.01
N LEU A 662 -32.58 11.54 -36.88
CA LEU A 662 -31.95 10.31 -36.38
C LEU A 662 -31.95 10.27 -34.85
N THR A 663 -32.26 9.10 -34.31
CA THR A 663 -32.14 8.77 -32.89
C THR A 663 -31.04 7.74 -32.71
N PHE A 664 -30.18 7.92 -31.70
CA PHE A 664 -29.06 7.03 -31.41
C PHE A 664 -29.28 6.29 -30.08
N ILE A 665 -29.07 4.98 -30.07
CA ILE A 665 -29.22 4.14 -28.87
C ILE A 665 -27.92 3.35 -28.63
N PRO A 666 -27.26 3.50 -27.47
CA PRO A 666 -27.61 4.41 -26.37
C PRO A 666 -27.47 5.89 -26.79
N SER A 667 -28.26 6.76 -26.15
CA SER A 667 -28.16 8.20 -26.39
C SER A 667 -26.74 8.68 -26.08
N PRO A 668 -26.13 9.47 -26.96
CA PRO A 668 -24.76 9.92 -26.75
C PRO A 668 -24.69 10.81 -25.50
N GLN A 669 -23.69 10.56 -24.64
CA GLN A 669 -23.51 11.29 -23.38
C GLN A 669 -23.13 12.78 -23.60
N LYS A 670 -22.60 13.11 -24.78
CA LYS A 670 -22.42 14.47 -25.31
C LYS A 670 -22.74 14.42 -26.81
N THR A 671 -23.28 15.49 -27.39
CA THR A 671 -23.36 15.68 -28.85
C THR A 671 -21.94 15.72 -29.43
N SER A 672 -21.36 14.54 -29.68
CA SER A 672 -20.08 14.41 -30.36
C SER A 672 -20.25 14.84 -31.81
N GLU A 673 -19.25 15.57 -32.32
CA GLU A 673 -19.13 15.99 -33.72
C GLU A 673 -19.40 14.83 -34.71
N THR A 674 -19.07 13.60 -34.31
CA THR A 674 -19.31 12.38 -35.09
C THR A 674 -20.79 12.10 -35.35
N TYR A 675 -21.67 12.26 -34.35
CA TYR A 675 -23.11 11.99 -34.53
C TYR A 675 -23.76 13.03 -35.44
N THR A 676 -23.29 14.28 -35.39
CA THR A 676 -23.68 15.31 -36.35
C THR A 676 -23.23 14.94 -37.76
N LYS A 677 -21.97 14.49 -37.95
CA LYS A 677 -21.48 14.02 -39.26
C LYS A 677 -22.32 12.88 -39.84
N ILE A 678 -22.77 11.94 -38.99
CA ILE A 678 -23.67 10.84 -39.41
C ILE A 678 -25.03 11.41 -39.83
N SER A 679 -25.60 12.32 -39.05
CA SER A 679 -26.89 12.96 -39.36
C SER A 679 -26.84 13.77 -40.66
N ASP A 680 -25.78 14.56 -40.88
CA ASP A 680 -25.55 15.30 -42.12
C ASP A 680 -25.45 14.36 -43.34
N SER A 681 -24.77 13.22 -43.15
CA SER A 681 -24.62 12.20 -44.19
C SER A 681 -25.97 11.59 -44.54
N TYR A 682 -26.84 11.36 -43.54
CA TYR A 682 -28.18 10.84 -43.77
C TYR A 682 -29.06 11.84 -44.51
N ASN A 683 -29.01 13.11 -44.13
CA ASN A 683 -29.73 14.17 -44.81
C ASN A 683 -29.28 14.31 -46.27
N THR A 684 -27.99 14.17 -46.54
CA THR A 684 -27.44 14.15 -47.91
C THR A 684 -27.97 12.97 -48.72
N LEU A 685 -28.00 11.77 -48.12
CA LEU A 685 -28.57 10.59 -48.75
C LEU A 685 -30.06 10.79 -49.08
N LEU A 686 -30.83 11.31 -48.12
CA LEU A 686 -32.26 11.56 -48.27
C LEU A 686 -32.55 12.57 -49.39
N ASP A 687 -31.76 13.65 -49.50
CA ASP A 687 -31.86 14.64 -50.58
C ASP A 687 -31.62 14.00 -51.96
N ILE A 688 -30.58 13.17 -52.11
CA ILE A 688 -30.29 12.42 -53.35
C ILE A 688 -31.48 11.53 -53.72
N PHE A 689 -32.06 10.82 -52.74
CA PHE A 689 -33.21 9.93 -52.95
C PHE A 689 -34.47 10.70 -53.36
N LYS A 690 -34.79 11.82 -52.70
CA LYS A 690 -35.93 12.69 -53.03
C LYS A 690 -35.82 13.23 -54.46
N LYS A 691 -34.67 13.82 -54.80
CA LYS A 691 -34.41 14.34 -56.16
C LYS A 691 -34.42 13.25 -57.24
N SER A 692 -33.93 12.05 -56.91
CA SER A 692 -34.01 10.91 -57.84
C SER A 692 -35.45 10.49 -58.10
N GLN A 693 -36.32 10.51 -57.08
CA GLN A 693 -37.74 10.21 -57.21
C GLN A 693 -38.47 11.29 -58.03
N GLU A 694 -38.11 12.56 -57.85
CA GLU A 694 -38.62 13.68 -58.65
C GLU A 694 -38.26 13.51 -60.14
N LEU A 695 -37.00 13.21 -60.45
CA LEU A 695 -36.56 12.94 -61.83
C LEU A 695 -37.31 11.76 -62.43
N GLN A 696 -37.49 10.66 -61.68
CA GLN A 696 -38.23 9.49 -62.17
C GLN A 696 -39.70 9.82 -62.49
N LYS A 697 -40.36 10.60 -61.61
CA LYS A 697 -41.73 11.10 -61.86
C LYS A 697 -41.77 11.99 -63.11
N LYS A 698 -40.74 12.82 -63.33
CA LYS A 698 -40.63 13.72 -64.49
C LYS A 698 -40.32 12.98 -65.80
N GLU A 699 -39.47 11.97 -65.74
CA GLU A 699 -39.15 11.07 -66.86
C GLU A 699 -40.42 10.38 -67.36
N GLN A 700 -41.23 9.81 -66.45
CA GLN A 700 -42.49 9.17 -66.80
C GLN A 700 -43.48 10.14 -67.47
N ARG A 701 -43.59 11.38 -66.96
CA ARG A 701 -44.42 12.43 -67.58
C ARG A 701 -43.92 12.77 -68.98
N THR A 702 -42.61 12.88 -69.15
CA THR A 702 -41.97 13.21 -70.42
C THR A 702 -42.20 12.10 -71.46
N LEU A 703 -42.05 10.83 -71.06
CA LEU A 703 -42.36 9.67 -71.91
C LEU A 703 -43.82 9.67 -72.38
N ASN A 704 -44.76 9.97 -71.48
CA ASN A 704 -46.16 10.07 -71.84
C ASN A 704 -46.40 11.18 -72.89
N LEU A 705 -45.74 12.34 -72.74
CA LEU A 705 -45.81 13.42 -73.73
C LEU A 705 -45.23 13.01 -75.09
N ILE A 706 -44.08 12.31 -75.10
CA ILE A 706 -43.48 11.79 -76.34
C ILE A 706 -44.46 10.82 -77.04
N LEU A 707 -45.10 9.93 -76.28
CA LEU A 707 -46.09 8.98 -76.81
C LEU A 707 -47.35 9.68 -77.34
N GLU A 708 -47.84 10.71 -76.65
CA GLU A 708 -48.95 11.54 -77.12
C GLU A 708 -48.60 12.26 -78.43
N ASN A 709 -47.41 12.86 -78.52
CA ASN A 709 -46.94 13.52 -79.74
C ASN A 709 -46.79 12.52 -80.90
N ARG A 710 -46.31 11.30 -80.61
CA ARG A 710 -46.24 10.22 -81.60
C ARG A 710 -47.61 9.85 -82.14
N ARG A 711 -48.59 9.67 -81.26
CA ARG A 711 -49.98 9.36 -81.66
C ARG A 711 -50.60 10.49 -82.47
N LEU A 712 -50.30 11.75 -82.13
CA LEU A 712 -50.73 12.90 -82.92
C LEU A 712 -50.13 12.87 -84.33
N TYR A 713 -48.82 12.65 -84.44
CA TYR A 713 -48.14 12.47 -85.72
C TYR A 713 -48.77 11.34 -86.56
N GLU A 714 -48.93 10.14 -85.99
CA GLU A 714 -49.51 8.98 -86.68
C GLU A 714 -50.95 9.27 -87.18
N LYS A 715 -51.76 9.99 -86.37
CA LYS A 715 -53.11 10.41 -86.76
C LYS A 715 -53.09 11.41 -87.93
N ILE A 716 -52.20 12.40 -87.90
CA ILE A 716 -52.08 13.41 -88.96
C ILE A 716 -51.57 12.76 -90.25
N GLN A 717 -50.55 11.90 -90.17
CA GLN A 717 -50.03 11.15 -91.30
C GLN A 717 -51.13 10.30 -91.97
N ALA A 718 -51.86 9.50 -91.19
CA ALA A 718 -52.97 8.69 -91.72
C ALA A 718 -54.08 9.55 -92.36
N THR A 719 -54.34 10.73 -91.78
CA THR A 719 -55.32 11.70 -92.35
C THR A 719 -54.83 12.25 -93.69
N ASN A 720 -53.54 12.58 -93.81
CA ASN A 720 -52.92 13.07 -95.03
C ASN A 720 -52.89 11.97 -96.12
N GLU A 721 -52.52 10.74 -95.78
CA GLU A 721 -52.55 9.58 -96.67
C GLU A 721 -53.97 9.28 -97.18
N LEU A 722 -54.98 9.34 -96.31
CA LEU A 722 -56.38 9.20 -96.67
C LEU A 722 -56.84 10.32 -97.60
N LYS A 723 -56.45 11.57 -97.32
CA LYS A 723 -56.76 12.74 -98.17
C LYS A 723 -56.14 12.59 -99.57
N GLY A 724 -54.89 12.11 -99.65
CA GLY A 724 -54.23 11.77 -100.91
C GLY A 724 -54.98 10.69 -101.68
N THR A 725 -55.29 9.57 -101.02
CA THR A 725 -56.05 8.45 -101.61
C THR A 725 -57.44 8.89 -102.10
N LEU A 726 -58.14 9.73 -101.32
CA LEU A 726 -59.45 10.26 -101.68
C LEU A 726 -59.36 11.20 -102.88
N SER A 727 -58.31 12.02 -102.96
CA SER A 727 -58.03 12.89 -104.11
C SER A 727 -57.78 12.06 -105.38
N ASP A 728 -56.99 11.00 -105.29
CA ASP A 728 -56.73 10.06 -106.39
C ASP A 728 -58.00 9.34 -106.85
N LEU A 729 -58.82 8.86 -105.91
CA LEU A 729 -60.12 8.24 -106.21
C LEU A 729 -61.07 9.23 -106.88
N LYS A 730 -61.09 10.49 -106.42
CA LYS A 730 -61.89 11.56 -107.02
C LYS A 730 -61.44 11.85 -108.46
N TYR A 731 -60.12 11.93 -108.69
CA TYR A 731 -59.55 12.10 -110.03
C TYR A 731 -59.89 10.92 -110.96
N LYS A 732 -59.70 9.67 -110.50
CA LYS A 732 -60.06 8.46 -111.26
C LYS A 732 -61.55 8.42 -111.60
N LYS A 733 -62.43 8.76 -110.64
CA LYS A 733 -63.88 8.88 -110.87
C LYS A 733 -64.19 9.92 -111.94
N GLU A 734 -63.58 11.11 -111.88
CA GLU A 734 -63.75 12.15 -112.92
C GLU A 734 -63.28 11.68 -114.29
N LYS A 735 -62.14 10.98 -114.38
CA LYS A 735 -61.62 10.42 -115.63
C LYS A 735 -62.58 9.38 -116.24
N ILE A 736 -63.04 8.40 -115.45
CA ILE A 736 -64.00 7.38 -115.89
C ILE A 736 -65.31 8.05 -116.33
N LEU A 737 -65.82 9.00 -115.55
CA LEU A 737 -67.05 9.73 -115.90
C LEU A 737 -66.91 10.46 -117.24
N ASN A 738 -65.75 11.07 -117.50
CA ASN A 738 -65.47 11.73 -118.79
C ASN A 738 -65.38 10.71 -119.94
N GLU A 739 -64.75 9.56 -119.74
CA GLU A 739 -64.71 8.47 -120.74
C GLU A 739 -66.10 7.90 -121.04
N VAL A 740 -66.94 7.69 -120.03
CA VAL A 740 -68.33 7.24 -120.20
C VAL A 740 -69.16 8.28 -120.95
N LYS A 741 -69.03 9.58 -120.63
CA LYS A 741 -69.68 10.66 -121.38
C LYS A 741 -69.24 10.67 -122.85
N LEU A 742 -67.95 10.44 -123.13
CA LEU A 742 -67.43 10.33 -124.49
C LEU A 742 -68.01 9.13 -125.25
N LEU A 743 -68.09 7.96 -124.60
CA LEU A 743 -68.70 6.75 -125.17
C LEU A 743 -70.19 6.94 -125.45
N LEU A 744 -70.94 7.56 -124.53
CA LEU A 744 -72.35 7.92 -124.75
C LEU A 744 -72.51 8.88 -125.93
N HIS A 745 -71.63 9.89 -126.05
CA HIS A 745 -71.62 10.79 -127.19
C HIS A 745 -71.39 10.03 -128.51
N LYS A 746 -70.37 9.15 -128.57
CA LYS A 746 -70.10 8.30 -129.75
C LYS A 746 -71.23 7.31 -130.05
N SER A 747 -71.85 6.73 -129.03
CA SER A 747 -73.01 5.84 -129.20
C SER A 747 -74.21 6.59 -129.76
N ASN A 748 -74.42 7.84 -129.33
CA ASN A 748 -75.46 8.70 -129.89
C ASN A 748 -75.14 9.11 -131.34
N GLU A 749 -73.87 9.27 -131.71
CA GLU A 749 -73.46 9.42 -133.12
C GLU A 749 -73.70 8.15 -133.94
N LEU A 750 -73.43 6.97 -133.40
CA LEU A 750 -73.75 5.68 -134.02
C LEU A 750 -75.26 5.48 -134.23
N ASN A 751 -76.10 5.89 -133.27
CA ASN A 751 -77.57 5.86 -133.45
C ASN A 751 -78.07 6.87 -134.49
N LYS A 752 -77.26 7.86 -134.90
CA LYS A 752 -77.55 8.74 -136.05
C LYS A 752 -77.11 8.13 -137.38
N LEU A 753 -76.30 7.06 -137.37
CA LEU A 753 -76.12 6.21 -138.54
C LEU A 753 -77.36 5.34 -138.69
N SER A 754 -78.43 5.91 -139.24
CA SER A 754 -79.46 5.10 -139.86
C SER A 754 -78.78 4.28 -140.96
N CYS A 755 -78.81 2.96 -140.83
CA CYS A 755 -78.86 2.09 -141.99
C CYS A 755 -80.04 2.59 -142.83
N ASN A 756 -79.74 3.40 -143.85
CA ASN A 756 -80.56 3.34 -145.03
C ASN A 756 -80.54 1.85 -145.43
N SER A 757 -81.55 1.31 -146.11
CA SER A 757 -81.54 -0.07 -146.65
C SER A 757 -81.54 -0.01 -148.19
N GLN A 758 -80.49 -0.63 -148.74
CA GLN A 758 -79.69 -0.56 -149.99
C GLN A 758 -78.18 -0.48 -149.68
N ASN A 759 -77.84 -0.43 -148.40
CA ASN A 759 -77.55 0.82 -147.71
C ASN A 759 -77.22 0.49 -146.25
#